data_AF-A0A5C7HU52-F1
#
_entry.id   AF-A0A5C7HU52-F1
#
_cell.length_a   1.000
_cell.length_b   1.000
_cell.length_c   1.000
_cell.angle_alpha   90.00
_cell.angle_beta   90.00
_cell.angle_gamma   90.00
#
_symmetry.space_group_name_H-M   'P 1'
#
loop_
_entity.id
_entity.type
_entity.pdbx_description
1 polymer ?
#
loop_
_entity_poly.entity_id
_entity_poly.type
_entity_poly.pdbx_seq_one_letter_code
_entity_poly.pdbx_strand_id
1 'polypeptide(L)'
;MAKHSGGWWVPLLQNRYLLALLVMLSVSTLVAFFVRAGLDACDRNIEVVDKQVKSVPQIAAKPSPLSFMKSKRVLLVSHQLSLSGGPLLLMELAFLFRIVGAEVYWITIQKPSEEDEVIYSLEHKMLDRGVQVFSAKGKEAIDAALKADLVVLNTAVAGKWLDVVLKEDVSRVLQKVLWWIHEMRGHYFKLDYIKHLPSVAGAMIDSHVTAEYWKNRTQERLRIKMPETYVVHLGNSKELMEVAEDSVAKRVLREHVRESLGVRNEDLLFAIINSVSRGKGQDLFLRSFFESLQLIQGKKLQVPTMHAVIVGSDMNAQTKFESELRNYVIQKKIQDRVHFVNKTLTVAPYLAAIDVLVQNSQARGECFGRITIEAMAFQLPVLGTAAGGTTEIVVNGTTGLLHPAGKGGVIPLAKNIVKLATHVERRLTMGKRGYGRVKEMFLEQHMAERIAAVLKKVLKKSKSNYSTSAGRFPVGGCGGRLFACGSGTCDQLLPPEITTTWRLCTAEKAAAARGYRLVSVCLRAQSKRETLNCVTVMRALTIAREFSTARSLIYAPKQFSQQLQQQSKATEATFVPFNQLQQQRKLFESELITILDGCNDLHQIKQVHARILYNGLDQCCYVLTKLIRMLAKLNVPMETYPRLVFDQVRYRNPFLWTSLIRGYLLQGSLRESIVLYGSMRKEGIDPVSFTFSALFKACSEVLDVSLGRQIHAHTILVGGFTSDLYVGNTLIDMYVKCRCLGCGRKVLDEMPDKDVISWTTLIVGYAKGGDMDSAAALFDGLPLKDMVAWTAMVTGYAQNAKPGEAIQYFERMQNAGIETDEVTLVGVISACAQLGAIKYANWVCHIAERSGFINNVVVGSALIDMYSKCGTVEDAYRVFDGMKVRNVYSYSSMIVGFAMHGQGHAALKLFHEMAETDIRPNRVTFVGVLTACSHMGLVEQGRQLFASMEKCYGVAPVADHYACMVDILGRAGRLEESLELAQTMPVDPHAGVWGALLGACHIHGNPDIAQIAASHLFELEPDGIGNYIVLSNIYALAGRWDDVSRVRKLMKRKGLKKNPGYSWVEGKNGVIHEFVANDLTHSKSSEIRRVLEDILDRLKARGYQPNLSSVPRDVSDEEKKHILMTHSEKLALAFAVLTTSVASTIRIMKNLRICEDCHLFMCGASQIIEREIVVRDNMRFHHFQDGKCSCGNFW
;
A
#
# COMPACT_ATOMS: atom_id res chain seq x y z
N MET A 1 -34.00 15.02 70.34
CA MET A 1 -34.58 16.02 69.41
C MET A 1 -33.76 15.94 68.12
N ALA A 2 -34.34 15.65 66.95
CA ALA A 2 -35.18 16.54 66.11
C ALA A 2 -34.34 17.71 65.53
N LYS A 3 -34.24 17.94 64.20
CA LYS A 3 -34.97 17.37 63.04
C LYS A 3 -34.17 17.51 61.71
N HIS A 4 -34.39 16.58 60.76
CA HIS A 4 -34.68 16.72 59.31
C HIS A 4 -34.11 17.88 58.42
N SER A 5 -33.95 17.76 57.08
CA SER A 5 -34.06 16.62 56.11
C SER A 5 -33.82 17.06 54.63
N GLY A 6 -33.40 16.12 53.75
CA GLY A 6 -33.61 16.17 52.28
C GLY A 6 -32.72 17.14 51.47
N GLY A 7 -32.60 17.06 50.14
CA GLY A 7 -33.10 16.10 49.11
C GLY A 7 -32.60 16.51 47.70
N TRP A 8 -32.16 15.60 46.82
CA TRP A 8 -32.99 14.97 45.74
C TRP A 8 -33.45 15.95 44.64
N TRP A 9 -33.09 15.90 43.33
CA TRP A 9 -32.29 15.04 42.40
C TRP A 9 -31.48 15.98 41.44
N VAL A 10 -30.36 15.67 40.74
CA VAL A 10 -30.01 14.64 39.71
C VAL A 10 -30.79 14.82 38.39
N PRO A 11 -30.16 14.84 37.17
CA PRO A 11 -28.95 14.09 36.77
C PRO A 11 -27.81 14.86 36.05
N LEU A 12 -26.56 14.41 36.29
CA LEU A 12 -25.38 14.68 35.46
C LEU A 12 -24.86 13.36 34.83
N LEU A 13 -25.66 12.80 33.92
CA LEU A 13 -25.43 11.47 33.34
C LEU A 13 -24.59 11.54 32.05
N GLN A 14 -23.28 11.80 32.15
CA GLN A 14 -22.38 11.67 30.98
C GLN A 14 -20.89 11.36 31.26
N ASN A 15 -20.29 11.81 32.37
CA ASN A 15 -18.83 11.71 32.57
C ASN A 15 -18.28 10.35 33.07
N ARG A 16 -19.10 9.29 33.19
CA ARG A 16 -18.62 7.97 33.62
C ARG A 16 -17.67 7.28 32.64
N TYR A 17 -17.84 7.47 31.34
CA TYR A 17 -16.99 6.84 30.32
C TYR A 17 -15.63 7.52 30.17
N LEU A 18 -15.53 8.84 30.43
CA LEU A 18 -14.28 9.58 30.29
C LEU A 18 -13.30 9.24 31.43
N LEU A 19 -13.80 9.07 32.66
CA LEU A 19 -12.98 8.71 33.80
C LEU A 19 -12.48 7.25 33.73
N ALA A 20 -13.33 6.32 33.29
CA ALA A 20 -12.93 4.93 33.04
C ALA A 20 -11.85 4.81 31.93
N LEU A 21 -11.92 5.67 30.90
CA LEU A 21 -10.89 5.77 29.86
C LEU A 21 -9.53 6.22 30.38
N LEU A 22 -9.49 7.07 31.41
CA LEU A 22 -8.25 7.54 32.04
C LEU A 22 -7.63 6.47 32.95
N VAL A 23 -8.43 5.71 33.69
CA VAL A 23 -7.93 4.62 34.57
C VAL A 23 -7.44 3.40 33.75
N MET A 24 -8.03 3.11 32.60
CA MET A 24 -7.50 2.07 31.68
C MET A 24 -6.16 2.46 31.02
N LEU A 25 -5.80 3.76 31.03
CA LEU A 25 -4.52 4.25 30.51
C LEU A 25 -3.36 4.10 31.50
N SER A 26 -3.60 4.14 32.82
CA SER A 26 -2.53 4.07 33.83
C SER A 26 -1.99 2.66 34.09
N VAL A 27 -2.78 1.62 33.86
CA VAL A 27 -2.35 0.22 34.02
C VAL A 27 -1.65 -0.32 32.76
N SER A 28 -1.95 0.25 31.59
CA SER A 28 -1.25 -0.12 30.34
C SER A 28 0.08 0.61 30.14
N THR A 29 0.33 1.75 30.82
CA THR A 29 1.49 2.61 30.56
C THR A 29 2.86 1.93 30.64
N LEU A 30 3.08 0.99 31.56
CA LEU A 30 4.38 0.32 31.70
C LEU A 30 4.67 -0.67 30.57
N VAL A 31 3.63 -1.31 30.01
CA VAL A 31 3.73 -2.16 28.81
C VAL A 31 3.79 -1.30 27.54
N ALA A 32 2.99 -0.23 27.50
CA ALA A 32 2.94 0.71 26.39
C ALA A 32 4.25 1.49 26.21
N PHE A 33 5.03 1.78 27.26
CA PHE A 33 6.29 2.51 27.14
C PHE A 33 7.31 1.77 26.27
N PHE A 34 7.46 0.45 26.46
CA PHE A 34 8.31 -0.39 25.62
C PHE A 34 7.79 -0.55 24.18
N VAL A 35 6.47 -0.67 23.99
CA VAL A 35 5.86 -0.77 22.65
C VAL A 35 5.91 0.56 21.89
N ARG A 36 5.89 1.69 22.60
CA ARG A 36 5.75 3.03 22.00
C ARG A 36 7.07 3.77 21.81
N ALA A 37 8.07 3.55 22.66
CA ALA A 37 9.41 4.12 22.48
C ALA A 37 10.09 3.63 21.19
N GLY A 38 9.69 2.46 20.66
CA GLY A 38 10.11 1.97 19.34
C GLY A 38 9.30 2.49 18.14
N LEU A 39 8.22 3.27 18.35
CA LEU A 39 7.31 3.73 17.29
C LEU A 39 7.23 5.25 17.15
N ASP A 40 7.35 6.02 18.24
CA ASP A 40 7.30 7.50 18.21
C ASP A 40 8.61 8.14 17.66
N ALA A 41 9.56 7.35 17.15
CA ALA A 41 10.80 7.82 16.52
C ALA A 41 10.65 8.25 15.04
N CYS A 42 9.48 8.07 14.43
CA CYS A 42 9.25 8.24 12.99
C CYS A 42 8.67 9.61 12.57
N ASP A 43 8.59 10.61 13.46
CA ASP A 43 8.14 11.96 13.09
C ASP A 43 9.04 13.05 13.69
N ARG A 44 9.58 13.90 12.80
CA ARG A 44 10.41 15.11 13.06
C ARG A 44 11.83 14.91 13.64
N ASN A 45 12.76 14.54 12.76
CA ASN A 45 13.80 15.49 12.30
C ASN A 45 14.49 14.96 11.04
N ILE A 46 14.54 15.77 9.98
CA ILE A 46 15.29 15.47 8.76
C ILE A 46 16.51 16.38 8.71
N GLU A 47 17.67 15.87 9.11
CA GLU A 47 18.95 16.41 8.68
C GLU A 47 19.41 15.69 7.41
N VAL A 48 19.96 16.45 6.46
CA VAL A 48 20.32 15.94 5.14
C VAL A 48 21.75 15.41 5.16
N VAL A 49 21.91 14.09 5.11
CA VAL A 49 23.19 13.42 4.86
C VAL A 49 23.07 12.54 3.61
N ASP A 50 23.78 12.92 2.55
CA ASP A 50 23.79 12.21 1.27
C ASP A 50 24.66 10.93 1.34
N LYS A 51 24.09 9.78 0.92
CA LYS A 51 24.83 8.58 0.49
C LYS A 51 23.97 7.51 -0.20
N GLN A 52 24.28 7.30 -1.47
CA GLN A 52 24.19 6.03 -2.24
C GLN A 52 23.02 5.07 -1.96
N VAL A 53 22.03 5.08 -2.85
CA VAL A 53 20.98 4.05 -2.95
C VAL A 53 21.60 2.65 -3.19
N LYS A 54 21.31 1.69 -2.32
CA LYS A 54 21.49 0.25 -2.57
C LYS A 54 20.12 -0.44 -2.69
N SER A 55 20.08 -1.53 -3.46
CA SER A 55 18.86 -2.13 -3.99
C SER A 55 18.03 -2.92 -2.96
N VAL A 56 16.71 -2.73 -3.01
CA VAL A 56 15.71 -3.55 -2.31
C VAL A 56 15.57 -4.93 -3.00
N PRO A 57 15.47 -6.05 -2.25
CA PRO A 57 15.17 -7.37 -2.82
C PRO A 57 13.77 -7.43 -3.46
N GLN A 58 13.59 -8.27 -4.49
CA GLN A 58 12.32 -8.42 -5.20
C GLN A 58 11.56 -9.67 -4.76
N ILE A 59 10.24 -9.52 -4.56
CA ILE A 59 9.29 -10.64 -4.47
C ILE A 59 9.48 -11.54 -5.71
N ALA A 60 9.53 -12.85 -5.51
CA ALA A 60 9.84 -13.84 -6.54
C ALA A 60 8.72 -13.98 -7.61
N ALA A 61 8.72 -13.08 -8.59
CA ALA A 61 7.82 -13.14 -9.74
C ALA A 61 8.02 -14.43 -10.55
N LYS A 62 6.95 -14.92 -11.20
CA LYS A 62 7.04 -16.03 -12.16
C LYS A 62 8.14 -15.73 -13.20
N PRO A 63 9.05 -16.68 -13.49
CA PRO A 63 10.17 -16.44 -14.40
C PRO A 63 9.64 -16.06 -15.79
N SER A 64 10.11 -14.93 -16.32
CA SER A 64 9.63 -14.37 -17.59
C SER A 64 9.62 -15.41 -18.72
N PRO A 65 8.59 -15.44 -19.60
CA PRO A 65 8.56 -16.32 -20.77
C PRO A 65 9.80 -16.22 -21.67
N LEU A 66 10.48 -15.06 -21.63
CA LEU A 66 11.70 -14.74 -22.39
C LEU A 66 13.00 -15.13 -21.69
N SER A 67 12.97 -15.70 -20.48
CA SER A 67 14.14 -16.11 -19.68
C SER A 67 15.19 -16.96 -20.42
N PHE A 68 14.78 -17.75 -21.41
CA PHE A 68 15.67 -18.50 -22.32
C PHE A 68 16.53 -17.61 -23.26
N MET A 69 16.39 -16.29 -23.20
CA MET A 69 17.23 -15.28 -23.87
C MET A 69 18.35 -14.73 -22.99
N LYS A 70 18.41 -15.10 -21.70
CA LYS A 70 19.50 -14.72 -20.80
C LYS A 70 20.87 -15.06 -21.41
N SER A 71 21.82 -14.14 -21.32
CA SER A 71 23.18 -14.23 -21.86
C SER A 71 23.27 -14.42 -23.39
N LYS A 72 22.19 -14.23 -24.16
CA LYS A 72 22.24 -14.21 -25.64
C LYS A 72 22.48 -12.83 -26.19
N ARG A 73 23.09 -12.76 -27.38
CA ARG A 73 23.31 -11.52 -28.12
C ARG A 73 22.17 -11.26 -29.11
N VAL A 74 21.48 -10.14 -28.94
CA VAL A 74 20.43 -9.68 -29.85
C VAL A 74 20.86 -8.38 -30.50
N LEU A 75 20.84 -8.35 -31.84
CA LEU A 75 21.05 -7.14 -32.63
C LEU A 75 19.71 -6.64 -33.18
N LEU A 76 19.38 -5.38 -32.94
CA LEU A 76 18.12 -4.75 -33.34
C LEU A 76 18.41 -3.65 -34.37
N VAL A 77 17.83 -3.72 -35.57
CA VAL A 77 18.15 -2.82 -36.68
C VAL A 77 16.91 -2.02 -37.10
N SER A 78 17.04 -0.70 -37.05
CA SER A 78 15.99 0.26 -37.37
C SER A 78 16.43 1.22 -38.48
N HIS A 79 15.46 1.76 -39.23
CA HIS A 79 15.75 2.80 -40.23
C HIS A 79 16.24 4.09 -39.57
N GLN A 80 15.65 4.45 -38.44
CA GLN A 80 15.88 5.66 -37.66
C GLN A 80 15.49 5.39 -36.19
N LEU A 81 15.99 6.22 -35.27
CA LEU A 81 15.45 6.29 -33.92
C LEU A 81 14.17 7.15 -33.92
N SER A 82 13.13 6.76 -33.17
CA SER A 82 11.88 7.54 -33.09
C SER A 82 10.98 7.06 -31.95
N LEU A 83 10.30 8.00 -31.29
CA LEU A 83 9.24 7.75 -30.30
C LEU A 83 7.88 7.35 -30.93
N SER A 84 7.85 6.90 -32.18
CA SER A 84 6.61 6.57 -32.88
C SER A 84 6.75 5.41 -33.87
N GLY A 85 5.68 4.62 -34.03
CA GLY A 85 5.63 3.49 -34.94
C GLY A 85 6.61 2.37 -34.58
N GLY A 86 7.16 1.69 -35.60
CA GLY A 86 8.01 0.51 -35.42
C GLY A 86 9.19 0.69 -34.46
N PRO A 87 10.00 1.77 -34.54
CA PRO A 87 11.15 1.97 -33.65
C PRO A 87 10.80 1.94 -32.15
N LEU A 88 9.64 2.46 -31.74
CA LEU A 88 9.17 2.41 -30.35
C LEU A 88 8.98 0.96 -29.86
N LEU A 89 8.33 0.11 -30.67
CA LEU A 89 8.08 -1.30 -30.33
C LEU A 89 9.37 -2.13 -30.26
N LEU A 90 10.33 -1.83 -31.15
CA LEU A 90 11.65 -2.46 -31.11
C LEU A 90 12.43 -2.07 -29.85
N MET A 91 12.25 -0.83 -29.35
CA MET A 91 12.85 -0.35 -28.10
C MET A 91 12.23 -1.02 -26.86
N GLU A 92 10.91 -1.25 -26.86
CA GLU A 92 10.26 -2.04 -25.80
C GLU A 92 10.72 -3.51 -25.82
N LEU A 93 10.85 -4.12 -27.00
CA LEU A 93 11.44 -5.45 -27.13
C LEU A 93 12.91 -5.49 -26.64
N ALA A 94 13.68 -4.42 -26.89
CA ALA A 94 15.02 -4.27 -26.33
C ALA A 94 15.00 -4.29 -24.79
N PHE A 95 14.08 -3.54 -24.17
CA PHE A 95 13.93 -3.52 -22.71
C PHE A 95 13.47 -4.87 -22.16
N LEU A 96 12.53 -5.56 -22.80
CA LEU A 96 12.12 -6.92 -22.42
C LEU A 96 13.28 -7.92 -22.46
N PHE A 97 14.17 -7.81 -23.46
CA PHE A 97 15.39 -8.61 -23.53
C PHE A 97 16.43 -8.23 -22.46
N ARG A 98 16.58 -6.94 -22.14
CA ARG A 98 17.47 -6.48 -21.06
C ARG A 98 17.00 -6.93 -19.68
N ILE A 99 15.70 -6.89 -19.41
CA ILE A 99 15.08 -7.36 -18.15
C ILE A 99 15.37 -8.84 -17.87
N VAL A 100 15.45 -9.69 -18.91
CA VAL A 100 15.83 -11.11 -18.77
C VAL A 100 17.35 -11.37 -18.86
N GLY A 101 18.17 -10.32 -18.90
CA GLY A 101 19.64 -10.42 -18.90
C GLY A 101 20.24 -10.83 -20.24
N ALA A 102 19.65 -10.45 -21.37
CA ALA A 102 20.29 -10.55 -22.69
C ALA A 102 21.25 -9.38 -22.96
N GLU A 103 22.26 -9.60 -23.80
CA GLU A 103 23.08 -8.54 -24.39
C GLU A 103 22.34 -7.97 -25.61
N VAL A 104 22.02 -6.67 -25.61
CA VAL A 104 21.22 -6.04 -26.65
C VAL A 104 21.97 -4.88 -27.28
N TYR A 105 22.13 -4.96 -28.60
CA TYR A 105 22.79 -3.97 -29.44
C TYR A 105 21.78 -3.40 -30.44
N TRP A 106 21.94 -2.14 -30.80
CA TRP A 106 21.03 -1.43 -31.70
C TRP A 106 21.78 -0.73 -32.82
N ILE A 107 21.21 -0.73 -34.03
CA ILE A 107 21.71 0.00 -35.19
C ILE A 107 20.64 0.93 -35.76
N THR A 108 21.02 2.19 -35.98
CA THR A 108 20.26 3.20 -36.72
C THR A 108 20.91 3.43 -38.09
N ILE A 109 20.12 3.28 -39.17
CA ILE A 109 20.63 3.37 -40.55
C ILE A 109 20.70 4.81 -41.05
N GLN A 110 19.78 5.65 -40.58
CA GLN A 110 19.84 7.10 -40.68
C GLN A 110 20.04 7.69 -39.29
N LYS A 111 21.11 8.46 -39.12
CA LYS A 111 21.27 9.47 -38.08
C LYS A 111 21.13 10.84 -38.78
N PRO A 112 20.47 11.85 -38.18
CA PRO A 112 20.35 13.17 -38.81
C PRO A 112 21.72 13.83 -39.03
N SER A 113 21.75 14.83 -39.90
CA SER A 113 22.92 15.69 -40.15
C SER A 113 23.08 16.83 -39.13
N GLU A 114 22.10 17.00 -38.24
CA GLU A 114 22.02 18.05 -37.22
C GLU A 114 21.77 17.38 -35.85
N GLU A 115 22.05 18.08 -34.75
CA GLU A 115 21.88 17.54 -33.40
C GLU A 115 20.41 17.53 -32.97
N ASP A 116 19.72 16.43 -33.30
CA ASP A 116 18.36 16.15 -32.82
C ASP A 116 18.39 15.74 -31.34
N GLU A 117 18.05 16.69 -30.46
CA GLU A 117 17.96 16.50 -29.00
C GLU A 117 17.09 15.30 -28.59
N VAL A 118 16.04 15.00 -29.36
CA VAL A 118 15.14 13.86 -29.07
C VAL A 118 15.86 12.55 -29.37
N ILE A 119 16.66 12.49 -30.43
CA ILE A 119 17.49 11.32 -30.73
C ILE A 119 18.64 11.18 -29.72
N TYR A 120 19.29 12.28 -29.32
CA TYR A 120 20.30 12.25 -28.24
C TYR A 120 19.72 11.73 -26.91
N SER A 121 18.56 12.26 -26.50
CA SER A 121 17.84 11.82 -25.30
C SER A 121 17.44 10.33 -25.38
N LEU A 122 17.06 9.85 -26.56
CA LEU A 122 16.73 8.44 -26.78
C LEU A 122 17.96 7.52 -26.74
N GLU A 123 19.09 7.91 -27.35
CA GLU A 123 20.33 7.16 -27.28
C GLU A 123 20.81 7.04 -25.81
N HIS A 124 20.71 8.12 -25.03
CA HIS A 124 21.02 8.11 -23.60
C HIS A 124 20.07 7.21 -22.80
N LYS A 125 18.75 7.36 -22.97
CA LYS A 125 17.73 6.53 -22.29
C LYS A 125 17.83 5.03 -22.63
N MET A 126 18.38 4.70 -23.80
CA MET A 126 18.69 3.32 -24.18
C MET A 126 19.98 2.82 -23.50
N LEU A 127 21.02 3.66 -23.43
CA LEU A 127 22.27 3.38 -22.72
C LEU A 127 22.03 3.13 -21.22
N ASP A 128 21.17 3.92 -20.57
CA ASP A 128 20.78 3.75 -19.15
C ASP A 128 20.17 2.38 -18.85
N ARG A 129 19.44 1.80 -19.81
CA ARG A 129 18.87 0.44 -19.73
C ARG A 129 19.84 -0.62 -20.29
N GLY A 130 21.06 -0.24 -20.61
CA GLY A 130 22.15 -1.09 -21.10
C GLY A 130 21.96 -1.61 -22.52
N VAL A 131 21.21 -0.90 -23.37
CA VAL A 131 21.13 -1.16 -24.81
C VAL A 131 22.16 -0.28 -25.50
N GLN A 132 23.19 -0.89 -26.11
CA GLN A 132 24.25 -0.14 -26.80
C GLN A 132 23.79 0.26 -28.20
N VAL A 133 23.82 1.55 -28.52
CA VAL A 133 23.46 2.08 -29.84
C VAL A 133 24.72 2.33 -30.67
N PHE A 134 24.76 1.80 -31.88
CA PHE A 134 25.87 1.95 -32.82
C PHE A 134 25.44 2.65 -34.12
N SER A 135 26.39 3.36 -34.73
CA SER A 135 26.33 3.73 -36.14
C SER A 135 26.15 2.49 -37.02
N ALA A 136 25.30 2.57 -38.05
CA ALA A 136 25.20 1.53 -39.06
C ALA A 136 26.51 1.28 -39.85
N LYS A 137 27.47 2.20 -39.78
CA LYS A 137 28.81 2.08 -40.39
C LYS A 137 29.86 1.95 -39.28
N GLY A 138 30.58 0.84 -39.25
CA GLY A 138 31.64 0.55 -38.27
C GLY A 138 32.05 -0.92 -38.35
N LYS A 139 33.19 -1.28 -37.75
CA LYS A 139 33.60 -2.69 -37.63
C LYS A 139 32.79 -3.40 -36.53
N GLU A 140 32.44 -2.65 -35.49
CA GLU A 140 31.59 -3.01 -34.36
C GLU A 140 30.23 -3.52 -34.82
N ALA A 141 29.62 -2.88 -35.84
CA ALA A 141 28.34 -3.27 -36.40
C ALA A 141 28.38 -4.64 -37.11
N ILE A 142 29.49 -4.95 -37.79
CA ILE A 142 29.72 -6.23 -38.48
C ILE A 142 30.01 -7.32 -37.43
N ASP A 143 30.93 -7.03 -36.50
CA ASP A 143 31.27 -7.90 -35.38
C ASP A 143 30.03 -8.29 -34.54
N ALA A 144 29.18 -7.31 -34.20
CA ALA A 144 27.93 -7.54 -33.46
C ALA A 144 26.95 -8.42 -34.25
N ALA A 145 26.82 -8.22 -35.56
CA ALA A 145 25.94 -9.02 -36.42
C ALA A 145 26.41 -10.48 -36.55
N LEU A 146 27.73 -10.70 -36.69
CA LEU A 146 28.32 -12.03 -36.71
C LEU A 146 28.19 -12.74 -35.36
N LYS A 147 28.43 -12.02 -34.25
CA LYS A 147 28.40 -12.53 -32.87
C LYS A 147 26.98 -12.66 -32.27
N ALA A 148 25.94 -12.15 -32.93
CA ALA A 148 24.55 -12.26 -32.47
C ALA A 148 24.02 -13.70 -32.50
N ASP A 149 23.11 -14.05 -31.59
CA ASP A 149 22.22 -15.21 -31.67
C ASP A 149 20.99 -14.93 -32.56
N LEU A 150 20.53 -13.66 -32.56
CA LEU A 150 19.32 -13.18 -33.21
C LEU A 150 19.54 -11.77 -33.77
N VAL A 151 19.12 -11.55 -35.01
CA VAL A 151 19.10 -10.21 -35.64
C VAL A 151 17.67 -9.84 -36.00
N VAL A 152 17.13 -8.75 -35.46
CA VAL A 152 15.75 -8.29 -35.75
C VAL A 152 15.80 -7.07 -36.67
N LEU A 153 15.22 -7.19 -37.87
CA LEU A 153 15.04 -6.07 -38.80
C LEU A 153 13.62 -5.54 -38.70
N ASN A 154 13.43 -4.25 -38.46
CA ASN A 154 12.11 -3.67 -38.11
C ASN A 154 11.39 -2.93 -39.25
N THR A 155 12.04 -2.75 -40.39
CA THR A 155 11.42 -2.16 -41.60
C THR A 155 11.95 -2.85 -42.84
N ALA A 156 11.23 -2.79 -43.96
CA ALA A 156 11.76 -3.28 -45.23
C ALA A 156 13.03 -2.49 -45.65
N VAL A 157 13.04 -1.18 -45.44
CA VAL A 157 14.22 -0.33 -45.74
C VAL A 157 15.46 -0.76 -44.93
N ALA A 158 15.28 -1.30 -43.72
CA ALA A 158 16.38 -1.85 -42.92
C ALA A 158 17.02 -3.12 -43.54
N GLY A 159 16.35 -3.81 -44.46
CA GLY A 159 16.95 -4.92 -45.21
C GLY A 159 18.10 -4.49 -46.12
N LYS A 160 18.11 -3.23 -46.60
CA LYS A 160 19.21 -2.67 -47.41
C LYS A 160 20.54 -2.59 -46.64
N TRP A 161 20.50 -2.49 -45.31
CA TRP A 161 21.72 -2.44 -44.48
C TRP A 161 22.57 -3.71 -44.58
N LEU A 162 21.93 -4.89 -44.75
CA LEU A 162 22.62 -6.16 -44.95
C LEU A 162 23.66 -6.06 -46.08
N ASP A 163 23.22 -5.60 -47.25
CA ASP A 163 24.08 -5.48 -48.44
C ASP A 163 25.18 -4.44 -48.29
N VAL A 164 24.83 -3.27 -47.74
CA VAL A 164 25.73 -2.12 -47.67
C VAL A 164 26.87 -2.35 -46.66
N VAL A 165 26.60 -3.11 -45.59
CA VAL A 165 27.48 -3.20 -44.42
C VAL A 165 28.09 -4.59 -44.22
N LEU A 166 27.31 -5.66 -44.37
CA LEU A 166 27.83 -7.03 -44.20
C LEU A 166 28.47 -7.57 -45.50
N LYS A 167 28.08 -7.08 -46.67
CA LYS A 167 28.63 -7.45 -47.99
C LYS A 167 28.68 -8.97 -48.22
N GLU A 168 29.86 -9.59 -48.04
CA GLU A 168 30.11 -11.03 -48.21
C GLU A 168 29.57 -11.85 -47.03
N ASP A 169 29.60 -11.29 -45.81
CA ASP A 169 29.15 -11.94 -44.57
C ASP A 169 27.63 -12.09 -44.47
N VAL A 170 26.84 -11.47 -45.37
CA VAL A 170 25.37 -11.53 -45.36
C VAL A 170 24.86 -12.97 -45.19
N SER A 171 25.41 -13.90 -45.98
CA SER A 171 25.03 -15.32 -45.99
C SER A 171 25.09 -15.98 -44.60
N ARG A 172 26.08 -15.60 -43.78
CA ARG A 172 26.33 -16.12 -42.43
C ARG A 172 25.33 -15.60 -41.40
N VAL A 173 24.70 -14.45 -41.68
CA VAL A 173 23.77 -13.75 -40.79
C VAL A 173 22.30 -14.05 -41.14
N LEU A 174 21.94 -14.30 -42.40
CA LEU A 174 20.54 -14.50 -42.83
C LEU A 174 19.78 -15.56 -42.01
N GLN A 175 20.42 -16.69 -41.68
CA GLN A 175 19.83 -17.76 -40.87
C GLN A 175 19.52 -17.35 -39.40
N LYS A 176 19.96 -16.16 -38.97
CA LYS A 176 19.67 -15.54 -37.67
C LYS A 176 18.68 -14.37 -37.76
N VAL A 177 18.28 -13.96 -38.97
CA VAL A 177 17.42 -12.79 -39.20
C VAL A 177 15.94 -13.12 -38.98
N LEU A 178 15.29 -12.31 -38.15
CA LEU A 178 13.84 -12.25 -37.96
C LEU A 178 13.34 -10.87 -38.43
N TRP A 179 12.42 -10.84 -39.39
CA TRP A 179 11.84 -9.57 -39.86
C TRP A 179 10.59 -9.21 -39.05
N TRP A 180 10.63 -8.13 -38.27
CA TRP A 180 9.42 -7.55 -37.66
C TRP A 180 8.82 -6.53 -38.63
N ILE A 181 7.53 -6.64 -38.96
CA ILE A 181 6.86 -5.80 -39.95
C ILE A 181 5.67 -5.06 -39.30
N HIS A 182 5.96 -3.91 -38.69
CA HIS A 182 4.93 -3.03 -38.10
C HIS A 182 4.34 -2.00 -39.09
N GLU A 183 4.88 -1.83 -40.30
CA GLU A 183 4.24 -0.96 -41.31
C GLU A 183 4.33 -1.45 -42.76
N MET A 184 3.16 -1.66 -43.37
CA MET A 184 2.97 -2.20 -44.72
C MET A 184 2.83 -1.13 -45.81
N ARG A 185 3.77 -0.17 -45.91
CA ARG A 185 3.74 0.82 -47.02
C ARG A 185 4.22 0.19 -48.32
N GLY A 186 3.39 0.22 -49.36
CA GLY A 186 3.67 -0.40 -50.65
C GLY A 186 4.94 0.07 -51.36
N HIS A 187 5.52 1.22 -51.00
CA HIS A 187 6.79 1.73 -51.54
C HIS A 187 8.05 1.29 -50.77
N TYR A 188 7.92 0.73 -49.56
CA TYR A 188 9.06 0.15 -48.83
C TYR A 188 9.42 -1.25 -49.34
N PHE A 189 8.45 -2.01 -49.87
CA PHE A 189 8.68 -3.36 -50.39
C PHE A 189 9.08 -3.29 -51.88
N LYS A 190 10.31 -2.86 -52.15
CA LYS A 190 11.02 -2.98 -53.43
C LYS A 190 12.04 -4.12 -53.33
N LEU A 191 12.32 -4.81 -54.43
CA LEU A 191 13.28 -5.95 -54.45
C LEU A 191 14.62 -5.59 -53.80
N ASP A 192 15.20 -4.42 -54.11
CA ASP A 192 16.46 -3.92 -53.56
C ASP A 192 16.54 -3.91 -52.02
N TYR A 193 15.38 -3.83 -51.34
CA TYR A 193 15.30 -3.74 -49.88
C TYR A 193 14.97 -5.09 -49.23
N ILE A 194 14.42 -6.05 -49.99
CA ILE A 194 13.90 -7.33 -49.48
C ILE A 194 14.37 -8.56 -50.27
N LYS A 195 15.40 -8.46 -51.11
CA LYS A 195 15.88 -9.59 -51.95
C LYS A 195 16.27 -10.84 -51.14
N HIS A 196 16.75 -10.64 -49.90
CA HIS A 196 17.13 -11.71 -48.97
C HIS A 196 15.96 -12.36 -48.22
N LEU A 197 14.74 -11.82 -48.37
CA LEU A 197 13.53 -12.24 -47.67
C LEU A 197 13.19 -13.75 -47.78
N PRO A 198 13.45 -14.46 -48.90
CA PRO A 198 13.22 -15.92 -48.97
C PRO A 198 14.15 -16.75 -48.08
N SER A 199 15.25 -16.16 -47.58
CA SER A 199 16.37 -16.86 -46.92
C SER A 199 16.56 -16.49 -45.44
N VAL A 200 15.69 -15.64 -44.88
CA VAL A 200 15.70 -15.29 -43.44
C VAL A 200 15.03 -16.38 -42.59
N ALA A 201 15.30 -16.42 -41.28
CA ALA A 201 14.76 -17.44 -40.39
C ALA A 201 13.21 -17.40 -40.28
N GLY A 202 12.64 -16.19 -40.32
CA GLY A 202 11.20 -15.96 -40.36
C GLY A 202 10.80 -14.47 -40.42
N ALA A 203 9.50 -14.22 -40.46
CA ALA A 203 8.90 -12.89 -40.31
C ALA A 203 7.86 -12.89 -39.17
N MET A 204 7.70 -11.74 -38.51
CA MET A 204 6.77 -11.51 -37.40
C MET A 204 5.92 -10.27 -37.74
N ILE A 205 4.60 -10.45 -37.70
CA ILE A 205 3.61 -9.44 -38.12
C ILE A 205 2.54 -9.33 -37.05
N ASP A 206 2.07 -8.13 -36.73
CA ASP A 206 1.28 -7.93 -35.52
C ASP A 206 -0.20 -8.34 -35.63
N SER A 207 -0.65 -8.69 -36.84
CA SER A 207 -2.05 -8.95 -37.19
C SER A 207 -2.18 -10.12 -38.18
N HIS A 208 -3.19 -10.97 -37.99
CA HIS A 208 -3.55 -12.07 -38.87
C HIS A 208 -4.00 -11.59 -40.24
N VAL A 209 -4.89 -10.60 -40.31
CA VAL A 209 -5.37 -10.00 -41.57
C VAL A 209 -4.20 -9.38 -42.35
N THR A 210 -3.25 -8.78 -41.64
CA THR A 210 -2.04 -8.21 -42.25
C THR A 210 -1.09 -9.29 -42.75
N ALA A 211 -0.92 -10.39 -42.01
CA ALA A 211 -0.10 -11.52 -42.41
C ALA A 211 -0.69 -12.29 -43.61
N GLU A 212 -2.02 -12.31 -43.78
CA GLU A 212 -2.67 -12.81 -44.99
C GLU A 212 -2.47 -11.88 -46.19
N TYR A 213 -2.65 -10.56 -46.01
CA TYR A 213 -2.36 -9.55 -47.03
C TYR A 213 -0.89 -9.61 -47.51
N TRP A 214 0.03 -9.87 -46.58
CA TRP A 214 1.44 -10.15 -46.85
C TRP A 214 1.62 -11.41 -47.71
N LYS A 215 1.17 -12.57 -47.21
CA LYS A 215 1.32 -13.87 -47.89
C LYS A 215 0.72 -13.89 -49.29
N ASN A 216 -0.46 -13.31 -49.47
CA ASN A 216 -1.20 -13.42 -50.73
C ASN A 216 -0.79 -12.30 -51.69
N ARG A 217 -1.16 -11.05 -51.37
CA ARG A 217 -1.07 -9.92 -52.31
C ARG A 217 0.33 -9.34 -52.44
N THR A 218 1.15 -9.43 -51.38
CA THR A 218 2.53 -8.94 -51.45
C THR A 218 3.44 -9.94 -52.18
N GLN A 219 3.16 -11.25 -52.05
CA GLN A 219 3.77 -12.29 -52.88
C GLN A 219 3.40 -12.17 -54.36
N GLU A 220 2.11 -12.03 -54.69
CA GLU A 220 1.62 -11.82 -56.06
C GLU A 220 2.36 -10.65 -56.76
N ARG A 221 2.50 -9.52 -56.05
CA ARG A 221 3.13 -8.30 -56.57
C ARG A 221 4.65 -8.41 -56.76
N LEU A 222 5.33 -9.23 -55.96
CA LEU A 222 6.80 -9.31 -55.92
C LEU A 222 7.38 -10.56 -56.58
N ARG A 223 6.56 -11.62 -56.74
CA ARG A 223 6.93 -12.92 -57.31
C ARG A 223 8.09 -13.64 -56.59
N ILE A 224 8.27 -13.37 -55.29
CA ILE A 224 9.26 -14.02 -54.41
C ILE A 224 8.58 -14.91 -53.36
N LYS A 225 9.23 -16.02 -52.99
CA LYS A 225 8.75 -16.91 -51.92
C LYS A 225 8.82 -16.21 -50.57
N MET A 226 7.69 -16.13 -49.86
CA MET A 226 7.64 -15.54 -48.53
C MET A 226 8.21 -16.49 -47.45
N PRO A 227 8.91 -15.97 -46.42
CA PRO A 227 9.41 -16.77 -45.32
C PRO A 227 8.28 -17.18 -44.38
N GLU A 228 8.61 -18.11 -43.47
CA GLU A 228 7.70 -18.54 -42.41
C GLU A 228 7.25 -17.34 -41.58
N THR A 229 5.96 -17.02 -41.66
CA THR A 229 5.38 -15.77 -41.14
C THR A 229 4.51 -16.06 -39.93
N TYR A 230 4.92 -15.54 -38.78
CA TYR A 230 4.26 -15.66 -37.48
C TYR A 230 3.45 -14.41 -37.15
N VAL A 231 2.41 -14.56 -36.32
CA VAL A 231 1.56 -13.45 -35.86
C VAL A 231 1.73 -13.25 -34.35
N VAL A 232 1.95 -12.00 -33.93
CA VAL A 232 2.17 -11.63 -32.53
C VAL A 232 1.45 -10.31 -32.23
N HIS A 233 0.29 -10.37 -31.57
CA HIS A 233 -0.39 -9.16 -31.14
C HIS A 233 0.41 -8.41 -30.06
N LEU A 234 0.49 -7.10 -30.22
CA LEU A 234 1.09 -6.17 -29.26
C LEU A 234 0.31 -6.18 -27.93
N GLY A 235 0.99 -5.83 -26.85
CA GLY A 235 0.41 -5.60 -25.52
C GLY A 235 0.31 -4.11 -25.20
N ASN A 236 -0.51 -3.77 -24.20
CA ASN A 236 -0.48 -2.48 -23.50
C ASN A 236 0.56 -2.52 -22.38
N SER A 237 1.19 -1.38 -22.08
CA SER A 237 2.16 -1.29 -20.98
C SER A 237 1.47 -1.23 -19.61
N LYS A 238 2.14 -1.76 -18.58
CA LYS A 238 1.67 -1.70 -17.18
C LYS A 238 1.42 -0.26 -16.70
N GLU A 239 2.35 0.64 -16.98
CA GLU A 239 2.27 2.08 -16.64
C GLU A 239 0.99 2.75 -17.18
N LEU A 240 0.55 2.39 -18.40
CA LEU A 240 -0.65 2.99 -19.01
C LEU A 240 -1.95 2.35 -18.52
N MET A 241 -1.92 1.09 -18.06
CA MET A 241 -3.03 0.50 -17.31
C MET A 241 -3.21 1.19 -15.96
N GLU A 242 -2.12 1.47 -15.23
CA GLU A 242 -2.14 2.14 -13.93
C GLU A 242 -2.78 3.55 -14.02
N VAL A 243 -2.39 4.36 -15.02
CA VAL A 243 -3.00 5.68 -15.27
C VAL A 243 -4.47 5.59 -15.75
N ALA A 244 -4.87 4.47 -16.36
CA ALA A 244 -6.26 4.24 -16.78
C ALA A 244 -7.18 3.76 -15.66
N GLU A 245 -6.60 3.15 -14.61
CA GLU A 245 -7.25 2.64 -13.41
C GLU A 245 -7.26 3.69 -12.27
N ASP A 246 -6.27 4.59 -12.19
CA ASP A 246 -6.31 5.78 -11.34
C ASP A 246 -7.37 6.79 -11.83
N SER A 247 -8.51 6.80 -11.16
CA SER A 247 -9.64 7.69 -11.44
C SER A 247 -9.31 9.18 -11.25
N VAL A 248 -8.36 9.51 -10.38
CA VAL A 248 -7.98 10.89 -10.06
C VAL A 248 -7.00 11.42 -11.11
N ALA A 249 -5.94 10.69 -11.43
CA ALA A 249 -5.03 11.04 -12.52
C ALA A 249 -5.80 11.18 -13.84
N LYS A 250 -6.69 10.23 -14.15
CA LYS A 250 -7.56 10.27 -15.32
C LYS A 250 -8.48 11.50 -15.34
N ARG A 251 -9.05 11.92 -14.21
CA ARG A 251 -9.87 13.15 -14.15
C ARG A 251 -9.03 14.42 -14.37
N VAL A 252 -7.89 14.54 -13.69
CA VAL A 252 -6.99 15.72 -13.83
C VAL A 252 -6.49 15.87 -15.28
N LEU A 253 -6.07 14.77 -15.90
CA LEU A 253 -5.63 14.76 -17.29
C LEU A 253 -6.76 15.14 -18.27
N ARG A 254 -7.98 14.65 -18.01
CA ARG A 254 -9.17 14.97 -18.80
C ARG A 254 -9.50 16.46 -18.74
N GLU A 255 -9.53 17.04 -17.55
CA GLU A 255 -9.84 18.45 -17.31
C GLU A 255 -8.81 19.36 -17.98
N HIS A 256 -7.51 19.14 -17.73
CA HIS A 256 -6.43 19.95 -18.29
C HIS A 256 -6.42 19.98 -19.83
N VAL A 257 -6.60 18.83 -20.48
CA VAL A 257 -6.62 18.78 -21.95
C VAL A 257 -7.89 19.43 -22.51
N ARG A 258 -9.05 19.21 -21.88
CA ARG A 258 -10.33 19.83 -22.29
C ARG A 258 -10.30 21.36 -22.17
N GLU A 259 -9.79 21.88 -21.06
CA GLU A 259 -9.52 23.30 -20.85
C GLU A 259 -8.63 23.86 -21.97
N SER A 260 -7.53 23.17 -22.30
CA SER A 260 -6.60 23.58 -23.38
C SER A 260 -7.18 23.53 -24.80
N LEU A 261 -8.33 22.87 -24.99
CA LEU A 261 -9.06 22.79 -26.25
C LEU A 261 -10.32 23.68 -26.28
N GLY A 262 -10.69 24.31 -25.15
CA GLY A 262 -11.96 25.05 -25.03
C GLY A 262 -13.21 24.16 -25.07
N VAL A 263 -13.09 22.88 -24.72
CA VAL A 263 -14.18 21.89 -24.72
C VAL A 263 -14.70 21.72 -23.29
N ARG A 264 -16.02 21.76 -23.09
CA ARG A 264 -16.61 21.63 -21.75
C ARG A 264 -16.66 20.16 -21.29
N ASN A 265 -16.93 19.92 -20.00
CA ASN A 265 -16.95 18.55 -19.45
C ASN A 265 -18.20 17.75 -19.86
N GLU A 266 -19.31 18.42 -20.12
CA GLU A 266 -20.56 17.87 -20.63
C GLU A 266 -20.55 17.58 -22.14
N ASP A 267 -19.62 18.18 -22.90
CA ASP A 267 -19.54 18.04 -24.36
C ASP A 267 -18.82 16.74 -24.76
N LEU A 268 -19.15 16.20 -25.94
CA LEU A 268 -18.63 14.95 -26.46
C LEU A 268 -17.42 15.16 -27.37
N LEU A 269 -16.27 14.62 -26.99
CA LEU A 269 -15.01 14.75 -27.74
C LEU A 269 -14.65 13.43 -28.46
N PHE A 270 -14.76 13.43 -29.78
CA PHE A 270 -14.34 12.34 -30.66
C PHE A 270 -12.91 12.60 -31.15
N ALA A 271 -12.03 11.59 -31.17
CA ALA A 271 -10.62 11.80 -31.52
C ALA A 271 -10.07 10.81 -32.53
N ILE A 272 -9.19 11.28 -33.41
CA ILE A 272 -8.24 10.44 -34.15
C ILE A 272 -6.81 10.82 -33.72
N ILE A 273 -6.03 9.80 -33.35
CA ILE A 273 -4.68 9.97 -32.76
C ILE A 273 -3.70 9.18 -33.63
N ASN A 274 -3.14 9.83 -34.65
CA ASN A 274 -2.17 9.25 -35.59
C ASN A 274 -1.48 10.34 -36.43
N SER A 275 -0.38 10.00 -37.10
CA SER A 275 0.34 10.96 -37.95
C SER A 275 -0.49 11.40 -39.16
N VAL A 276 -0.70 12.71 -39.29
CA VAL A 276 -1.47 13.31 -40.40
C VAL A 276 -0.80 13.01 -41.74
N SER A 277 -1.40 12.09 -42.50
CA SER A 277 -0.87 11.64 -43.79
C SER A 277 -1.96 10.93 -44.61
N ARG A 278 -1.88 10.99 -45.94
CA ARG A 278 -2.88 10.38 -46.83
C ARG A 278 -2.98 8.87 -46.58
N GLY A 279 -4.21 8.39 -46.37
CA GLY A 279 -4.52 6.99 -46.05
C GLY A 279 -4.78 6.71 -44.56
N LYS A 280 -4.33 7.57 -43.63
CA LYS A 280 -4.56 7.45 -42.18
C LYS A 280 -5.93 8.01 -41.70
N GLY A 281 -6.84 8.23 -42.65
CA GLY A 281 -8.28 8.36 -42.39
C GLY A 281 -8.82 9.65 -41.77
N GLN A 282 -8.00 10.69 -41.61
CA GLN A 282 -8.44 11.98 -41.06
C GLN A 282 -9.49 12.65 -41.98
N ASP A 283 -9.31 12.58 -43.31
CA ASP A 283 -10.29 13.02 -44.31
C ASP A 283 -11.66 12.31 -44.15
N LEU A 284 -11.63 11.00 -43.90
CA LEU A 284 -12.84 10.21 -43.65
C LEU A 284 -13.50 10.61 -42.32
N PHE A 285 -12.70 10.92 -41.28
CA PHE A 285 -13.23 11.37 -39.99
C PHE A 285 -13.94 12.71 -40.14
N LEU A 286 -13.29 13.73 -40.71
CA LEU A 286 -13.86 15.07 -40.85
C LEU A 286 -15.14 15.08 -41.70
N ARG A 287 -15.17 14.35 -42.81
CA ARG A 287 -16.39 14.21 -43.64
C ARG A 287 -17.54 13.55 -42.87
N SER A 288 -17.24 12.50 -42.11
CA SER A 288 -18.25 11.77 -41.32
C SER A 288 -18.71 12.54 -40.11
N PHE A 289 -17.84 13.36 -39.52
CA PHE A 289 -18.16 14.25 -38.41
C PHE A 289 -19.10 15.38 -38.88
N PHE A 290 -18.77 16.06 -39.99
CA PHE A 290 -19.68 17.03 -40.61
C PHE A 290 -21.05 16.42 -40.94
N GLU A 291 -21.07 15.24 -41.57
CA GLU A 291 -22.30 14.52 -41.89
C GLU A 291 -23.10 14.14 -40.62
N SER A 292 -22.43 13.76 -39.52
CA SER A 292 -23.10 13.45 -38.26
C SER A 292 -23.82 14.67 -37.66
N LEU A 293 -23.23 15.88 -37.77
CA LEU A 293 -23.87 17.12 -37.36
C LEU A 293 -25.11 17.43 -38.21
N GLN A 294 -25.04 17.23 -39.53
CA GLN A 294 -26.21 17.37 -40.43
C GLN A 294 -27.32 16.37 -40.09
N LEU A 295 -26.98 15.12 -39.80
CA LEU A 295 -27.94 14.08 -39.38
C LEU A 295 -28.60 14.37 -38.03
N ILE A 296 -27.88 14.99 -37.08
CA ILE A 296 -28.42 15.44 -35.79
C ILE A 296 -29.40 16.60 -35.99
N GLN A 297 -28.99 17.62 -36.74
CA GLN A 297 -29.79 18.81 -37.02
C GLN A 297 -31.09 18.46 -37.78
N GLY A 298 -30.98 17.70 -38.87
CA GLY A 298 -32.13 17.30 -39.69
C GLY A 298 -33.14 16.39 -38.97
N LYS A 299 -32.70 15.65 -37.94
CA LYS A 299 -33.56 14.79 -37.11
C LYS A 299 -33.95 15.39 -35.76
N LYS A 300 -33.52 16.63 -35.46
CA LYS A 300 -33.75 17.33 -34.18
C LYS A 300 -33.38 16.48 -32.95
N LEU A 301 -32.28 15.71 -33.05
CA LEU A 301 -31.85 14.82 -31.97
C LEU A 301 -31.23 15.62 -30.82
N GLN A 302 -31.69 15.36 -29.59
CA GLN A 302 -31.04 15.90 -28.39
C GLN A 302 -29.76 15.10 -28.09
N VAL A 303 -28.62 15.78 -28.19
CA VAL A 303 -27.28 15.30 -27.80
C VAL A 303 -26.47 16.49 -27.24
N PRO A 304 -25.45 16.26 -26.40
CA PRO A 304 -24.50 17.32 -26.02
C PRO A 304 -23.74 17.88 -27.24
N THR A 305 -23.06 19.02 -27.09
CA THR A 305 -22.25 19.55 -28.20
C THR A 305 -21.14 18.56 -28.52
N MET A 306 -20.88 18.37 -29.82
CA MET A 306 -19.88 17.43 -30.29
C MET A 306 -18.69 18.19 -30.87
N HIS A 307 -17.50 17.76 -30.45
CA HIS A 307 -16.20 18.24 -30.93
C HIS A 307 -15.41 17.06 -31.50
N ALA A 308 -14.54 17.37 -32.46
CA ALA A 308 -13.57 16.46 -33.06
C ALA A 308 -12.15 16.97 -32.78
N VAL A 309 -11.22 16.08 -32.46
CA VAL A 309 -9.80 16.42 -32.34
C VAL A 309 -8.93 15.49 -33.21
N ILE A 310 -7.96 16.08 -33.91
CA ILE A 310 -6.94 15.39 -34.69
C ILE A 310 -5.61 15.59 -33.97
N VAL A 311 -5.07 14.54 -33.36
CA VAL A 311 -3.77 14.56 -32.65
C VAL A 311 -2.71 13.89 -33.51
N GLY A 312 -1.61 14.60 -33.77
CA GLY A 312 -0.55 14.16 -34.70
C GLY A 312 -0.44 14.99 -35.98
N SER A 313 -0.99 16.21 -35.98
CA SER A 313 -0.72 17.26 -36.96
C SER A 313 0.78 17.58 -37.00
N ASP A 314 1.28 18.14 -38.11
CA ASP A 314 2.62 18.71 -38.19
C ASP A 314 2.53 20.20 -38.53
N MET A 315 2.40 21.00 -37.48
CA MET A 315 2.19 22.45 -37.56
C MET A 315 3.33 23.19 -38.27
N ASN A 316 4.53 22.59 -38.33
CA ASN A 316 5.74 23.22 -38.82
C ASN A 316 6.05 22.80 -40.27
N ALA A 317 5.77 21.54 -40.64
CA ALA A 317 6.05 21.02 -41.98
C ALA A 317 5.02 21.44 -43.07
N GLN A 318 3.94 22.13 -42.69
CA GLN A 318 2.88 22.67 -43.58
C GLN A 318 2.46 21.76 -44.75
N THR A 319 2.31 20.45 -44.49
CA THR A 319 2.12 19.50 -45.59
C THR A 319 0.85 19.79 -46.39
N LYS A 320 0.90 19.63 -47.72
CA LYS A 320 -0.22 19.90 -48.63
C LYS A 320 -1.52 19.19 -48.18
N PHE A 321 -1.42 17.97 -47.65
CA PHE A 321 -2.59 17.24 -47.15
C PHE A 321 -3.17 17.82 -45.87
N GLU A 322 -2.36 18.37 -44.96
CA GLU A 322 -2.89 19.04 -43.77
C GLU A 322 -3.64 20.33 -44.15
N SER A 323 -3.11 21.08 -45.11
CA SER A 323 -3.77 22.26 -45.66
C SER A 323 -5.10 21.92 -46.35
N GLU A 324 -5.18 20.79 -47.06
CA GLU A 324 -6.44 20.25 -47.60
C GLU A 324 -7.49 19.96 -46.50
N LEU A 325 -7.08 19.39 -45.35
CA LEU A 325 -7.98 19.13 -44.21
C LEU A 325 -8.45 20.42 -43.52
N ARG A 326 -7.55 21.39 -43.29
CA ARG A 326 -7.87 22.69 -42.67
C ARG A 326 -8.82 23.52 -43.55
N ASN A 327 -8.56 23.56 -44.86
CA ASN A 327 -9.44 24.23 -45.81
C ASN A 327 -10.84 23.60 -45.85
N TYR A 328 -10.97 22.28 -45.70
CA TYR A 328 -12.28 21.61 -45.60
C TYR A 328 -13.07 22.06 -44.35
N VAL A 329 -12.41 22.17 -43.19
CA VAL A 329 -13.03 22.64 -41.93
C VAL A 329 -13.57 24.06 -42.05
N ILE A 330 -12.78 24.96 -42.67
CA ILE A 330 -13.17 26.35 -42.91
C ILE A 330 -14.33 26.42 -43.93
N GLN A 331 -14.22 25.72 -45.07
CA GLN A 331 -15.28 25.67 -46.09
C GLN A 331 -16.61 25.10 -45.57
N LYS A 332 -16.56 24.23 -44.55
CA LYS A 332 -17.74 23.65 -43.90
C LYS A 332 -18.23 24.39 -42.67
N LYS A 333 -17.56 25.48 -42.26
CA LYS A 333 -17.92 26.32 -41.11
C LYS A 333 -18.06 25.53 -39.80
N ILE A 334 -17.10 24.64 -39.53
CA ILE A 334 -17.03 23.79 -38.32
C ILE A 334 -15.75 24.01 -37.49
N GLN A 335 -15.08 25.15 -37.67
CA GLN A 335 -13.85 25.50 -36.95
C GLN A 335 -14.04 25.72 -35.43
N ASP A 336 -15.28 25.92 -34.97
CA ASP A 336 -15.68 25.91 -33.56
C ASP A 336 -15.65 24.51 -32.92
N ARG A 337 -15.68 23.45 -33.76
CA ARG A 337 -15.85 22.05 -33.34
C ARG A 337 -14.72 21.13 -33.76
N VAL A 338 -13.71 21.60 -34.51
CA VAL A 338 -12.62 20.77 -35.02
C VAL A 338 -11.28 21.32 -34.59
N HIS A 339 -10.63 20.60 -33.67
CA HIS A 339 -9.33 20.95 -33.09
C HIS A 339 -8.20 20.17 -33.76
N PHE A 340 -7.10 20.86 -34.08
CA PHE A 340 -5.86 20.24 -34.58
C PHE A 340 -4.76 20.36 -33.53
N VAL A 341 -4.16 19.25 -33.15
CA VAL A 341 -3.12 19.16 -32.12
C VAL A 341 -1.84 18.59 -32.75
N ASN A 342 -0.71 19.22 -32.45
CA ASN A 342 0.61 18.82 -32.96
C ASN A 342 0.96 17.38 -32.52
N LYS A 343 2.03 16.80 -33.07
CA LYS A 343 2.61 15.53 -32.57
C LYS A 343 2.88 15.64 -31.06
N THR A 344 2.49 14.61 -30.31
CA THR A 344 2.70 14.49 -28.86
C THR A 344 3.52 13.25 -28.54
N LEU A 345 4.37 13.33 -27.51
CA LEU A 345 5.09 12.19 -26.94
C LEU A 345 4.27 11.49 -25.84
N THR A 346 3.23 12.15 -25.33
CA THR A 346 2.32 11.63 -24.30
C THR A 346 0.90 11.53 -24.86
N VAL A 347 0.39 10.30 -25.03
CA VAL A 347 -0.98 10.05 -25.52
C VAL A 347 -2.00 9.90 -24.40
N ALA A 348 -1.60 9.42 -23.21
CA ALA A 348 -2.47 9.23 -22.06
C ALA A 348 -3.32 10.47 -21.67
N PRO A 349 -2.80 11.72 -21.73
CA PRO A 349 -3.62 12.91 -21.47
C PRO A 349 -4.81 13.03 -22.44
N TYR A 350 -4.57 12.78 -23.73
CA TYR A 350 -5.61 12.85 -24.76
C TYR A 350 -6.57 11.66 -24.68
N LEU A 351 -6.11 10.47 -24.26
CA LEU A 351 -6.98 9.32 -24.01
C LEU A 351 -7.90 9.54 -22.79
N ALA A 352 -7.45 10.25 -21.75
CA ALA A 352 -8.30 10.67 -20.65
C ALA A 352 -9.35 11.73 -21.09
N ALA A 353 -8.96 12.63 -21.98
CA ALA A 353 -9.78 13.76 -22.43
C ALA A 353 -11.00 13.36 -23.27
N ILE A 354 -10.91 12.29 -24.05
CA ILE A 354 -11.87 11.96 -25.11
C ILE A 354 -13.03 11.07 -24.62
N ASP A 355 -14.05 10.87 -25.45
CA ASP A 355 -15.20 9.99 -25.16
C ASP A 355 -15.31 8.81 -26.14
N VAL A 356 -14.70 8.93 -27.32
CA VAL A 356 -14.71 7.93 -28.39
C VAL A 356 -13.42 8.06 -29.21
N LEU A 357 -12.69 6.96 -29.41
CA LEU A 357 -11.59 6.90 -30.39
C LEU A 357 -12.15 6.55 -31.78
N VAL A 358 -11.66 7.23 -32.82
CA VAL A 358 -11.99 7.00 -34.22
C VAL A 358 -10.75 6.51 -34.97
N GLN A 359 -10.61 5.18 -35.10
CA GLN A 359 -9.49 4.50 -35.73
C GLN A 359 -9.78 4.23 -37.22
N ASN A 360 -9.68 5.29 -38.03
CA ASN A 360 -9.93 5.22 -39.46
C ASN A 360 -8.70 4.75 -40.25
N SER A 361 -8.62 3.46 -40.55
CA SER A 361 -7.73 2.97 -41.62
C SER A 361 -8.38 3.15 -43.00
N GLN A 362 -7.58 3.43 -44.05
CA GLN A 362 -8.05 3.32 -45.45
C GLN A 362 -7.32 2.24 -46.28
N ALA A 363 -6.28 1.59 -45.75
CA ALA A 363 -5.49 0.61 -46.49
C ALA A 363 -5.72 -0.83 -45.98
N ARG A 364 -5.97 -1.77 -46.90
CA ARG A 364 -6.33 -3.18 -46.61
C ARG A 364 -5.21 -4.03 -45.96
N GLY A 365 -4.10 -3.42 -45.56
CA GLY A 365 -2.97 -4.10 -44.92
C GLY A 365 -2.34 -3.29 -43.79
N GLU A 366 -3.05 -2.33 -43.17
CA GLU A 366 -2.50 -1.66 -41.99
C GLU A 366 -2.37 -2.61 -40.80
N CYS A 367 -1.18 -2.60 -40.21
CA CYS A 367 -0.79 -3.41 -39.06
C CYS A 367 -1.63 -3.06 -37.80
N PHE A 368 -1.40 -3.85 -36.77
CA PHE A 368 -2.15 -3.84 -35.52
C PHE A 368 -2.06 -2.49 -34.79
N GLY A 369 -3.20 -1.78 -34.68
CA GLY A 369 -3.25 -0.41 -34.18
C GLY A 369 -3.21 -0.31 -32.66
N ARG A 370 -2.00 -0.25 -32.07
CA ARG A 370 -1.77 -0.13 -30.62
C ARG A 370 -2.65 0.91 -29.90
N ILE A 371 -2.79 2.11 -30.47
CA ILE A 371 -3.62 3.20 -29.91
C ILE A 371 -5.08 2.80 -29.65
N THR A 372 -5.57 1.78 -30.37
CA THR A 372 -6.90 1.17 -30.15
C THR A 372 -6.98 0.42 -28.82
N ILE A 373 -5.90 -0.28 -28.44
CA ILE A 373 -5.77 -1.02 -27.18
C ILE A 373 -5.60 -0.02 -26.03
N GLU A 374 -4.76 1.00 -26.21
CA GLU A 374 -4.56 2.07 -25.23
C GLU A 374 -5.88 2.80 -24.94
N ALA A 375 -6.67 3.12 -25.98
CA ALA A 375 -8.01 3.70 -25.80
C ALA A 375 -8.99 2.74 -25.10
N MET A 376 -8.99 1.46 -25.48
CA MET A 376 -9.83 0.45 -24.81
C MET A 376 -9.41 0.23 -23.34
N ALA A 377 -8.12 0.36 -23.01
CA ALA A 377 -7.63 0.38 -21.62
C ALA A 377 -8.18 1.57 -20.83
N PHE A 378 -8.24 2.76 -21.45
CA PHE A 378 -8.93 3.94 -20.92
C PHE A 378 -10.47 3.79 -20.81
N GLN A 379 -11.03 2.60 -21.09
CA GLN A 379 -12.47 2.30 -21.15
C GLN A 379 -13.21 3.10 -22.22
N LEU A 380 -12.54 3.43 -23.34
CA LEU A 380 -13.15 4.12 -24.47
C LEU A 380 -13.72 3.12 -25.50
N PRO A 381 -14.93 3.35 -26.02
CA PRO A 381 -15.41 2.64 -27.19
C PRO A 381 -14.71 3.14 -28.47
N VAL A 382 -14.53 2.24 -29.42
CA VAL A 382 -13.84 2.54 -30.69
C VAL A 382 -14.82 2.55 -31.87
N LEU A 383 -14.72 3.57 -32.71
CA LEU A 383 -15.24 3.57 -34.08
C LEU A 383 -14.07 3.22 -35.01
N GLY A 384 -14.16 2.11 -35.75
CA GLY A 384 -13.02 1.61 -36.52
C GLY A 384 -13.38 1.17 -37.94
N THR A 385 -12.42 1.25 -38.86
CA THR A 385 -12.60 0.63 -40.17
C THR A 385 -12.63 -0.89 -40.06
N ALA A 386 -13.53 -1.56 -40.78
CA ALA A 386 -13.55 -3.00 -41.01
C ALA A 386 -12.42 -3.46 -41.96
N ALA A 387 -11.16 -3.14 -41.63
CA ALA A 387 -9.97 -3.48 -42.40
C ALA A 387 -8.69 -3.44 -41.53
N GLY A 388 -7.66 -4.18 -41.96
CA GLY A 388 -6.38 -4.29 -41.25
C GLY A 388 -6.53 -4.95 -39.88
N GLY A 389 -5.55 -4.75 -39.00
CA GLY A 389 -5.58 -5.30 -37.63
C GLY A 389 -6.74 -4.81 -36.75
N THR A 390 -7.49 -3.78 -37.16
CA THR A 390 -8.63 -3.21 -36.42
C THR A 390 -9.70 -4.24 -36.08
N THR A 391 -9.96 -5.18 -36.98
CA THR A 391 -10.99 -6.23 -36.82
C THR A 391 -10.61 -7.32 -35.81
N GLU A 392 -9.32 -7.42 -35.46
CA GLU A 392 -8.81 -8.37 -34.46
C GLU A 392 -8.93 -7.78 -33.04
N ILE A 393 -8.85 -6.45 -32.93
CA ILE A 393 -8.97 -5.71 -31.67
C ILE A 393 -10.45 -5.45 -31.34
N VAL A 394 -11.21 -4.87 -32.28
CA VAL A 394 -12.56 -4.33 -32.04
C VAL A 394 -13.64 -5.32 -32.45
N VAL A 395 -14.39 -5.83 -31.47
CA VAL A 395 -15.55 -6.71 -31.69
C VAL A 395 -16.77 -5.84 -32.01
N ASN A 396 -17.21 -5.85 -33.26
CA ASN A 396 -18.30 -5.02 -33.76
C ASN A 396 -19.61 -5.23 -32.98
N GLY A 397 -20.19 -4.15 -32.46
CA GLY A 397 -21.38 -4.18 -31.61
C GLY A 397 -21.12 -4.44 -30.12
N THR A 398 -19.91 -4.90 -29.75
CA THR A 398 -19.57 -5.35 -28.40
C THR A 398 -18.55 -4.45 -27.71
N THR A 399 -17.39 -4.17 -28.33
CA THR A 399 -16.36 -3.24 -27.80
C THR A 399 -16.25 -1.95 -28.60
N GLY A 400 -16.91 -1.89 -29.77
CA GLY A 400 -16.92 -0.74 -30.65
C GLY A 400 -17.90 -0.94 -31.82
N LEU A 401 -17.81 -0.08 -32.83
CA LEU A 401 -18.61 -0.20 -34.06
C LEU A 401 -17.70 -0.08 -35.29
N LEU A 402 -17.84 -1.03 -36.21
CA LEU A 402 -17.07 -1.05 -37.44
C LEU A 402 -17.82 -0.42 -38.62
N HIS A 403 -17.07 0.12 -39.59
CA HIS A 403 -17.60 0.70 -40.83
C HIS A 403 -16.72 0.37 -42.06
N PRO A 404 -17.25 0.49 -43.30
CA PRO A 404 -16.45 0.30 -44.51
C PRO A 404 -15.28 1.30 -44.64
N ALA A 405 -14.30 0.94 -45.47
CA ALA A 405 -13.15 1.77 -45.80
C ALA A 405 -13.46 2.78 -46.94
N GLY A 406 -12.67 3.87 -47.00
CA GLY A 406 -12.74 4.85 -48.09
C GLY A 406 -14.07 5.62 -48.15
N LYS A 407 -14.45 6.11 -49.35
CA LYS A 407 -15.65 6.94 -49.54
C LYS A 407 -16.95 6.28 -49.06
N GLY A 408 -17.09 4.96 -49.22
CA GLY A 408 -18.25 4.20 -48.72
C GLY A 408 -18.37 4.15 -47.20
N GLY A 409 -17.31 4.51 -46.46
CA GLY A 409 -17.31 4.59 -45.00
C GLY A 409 -17.98 5.83 -44.42
N VAL A 410 -18.17 6.91 -45.20
CA VAL A 410 -18.59 8.22 -44.67
C VAL A 410 -19.95 8.15 -43.97
N ILE A 411 -20.99 7.70 -44.68
CA ILE A 411 -22.36 7.64 -44.13
C ILE A 411 -22.48 6.61 -42.98
N PRO A 412 -21.88 5.40 -43.06
CA PRO A 412 -21.85 4.46 -41.94
C PRO A 412 -21.11 5.00 -40.69
N LEU A 413 -19.95 5.64 -40.84
CA LEU A 413 -19.23 6.25 -39.71
C LEU A 413 -20.05 7.41 -39.10
N ALA A 414 -20.64 8.27 -39.92
CA ALA A 414 -21.53 9.34 -39.44
C ALA A 414 -22.70 8.79 -38.62
N LYS A 415 -23.37 7.73 -39.10
CA LYS A 415 -24.43 7.02 -38.36
C LYS A 415 -23.93 6.41 -37.04
N ASN A 416 -22.71 5.86 -37.01
CA ASN A 416 -22.11 5.30 -35.79
C ASN A 416 -21.74 6.40 -34.77
N ILE A 417 -21.26 7.57 -35.23
CA ILE A 417 -21.02 8.76 -34.38
C ILE A 417 -22.32 9.20 -33.71
N VAL A 418 -23.40 9.41 -34.48
CA VAL A 418 -24.72 9.79 -33.92
C VAL A 418 -25.24 8.74 -32.95
N LYS A 419 -25.03 7.44 -33.23
CA LYS A 419 -25.44 6.34 -32.36
C LYS A 419 -24.72 6.33 -31.00
N LEU A 420 -23.42 6.64 -30.95
CA LEU A 420 -22.68 6.76 -29.69
C LEU A 420 -22.93 8.10 -28.96
N ALA A 421 -23.25 9.17 -29.68
CA ALA A 421 -23.65 10.44 -29.08
C ALA A 421 -25.00 10.32 -28.35
N THR A 422 -25.99 9.69 -28.99
CA THR A 422 -27.36 9.51 -28.46
C THR A 422 -27.49 8.46 -27.36
N HIS A 423 -26.71 7.37 -27.39
CA HIS A 423 -26.88 6.24 -26.46
C HIS A 423 -25.73 6.15 -25.44
N VAL A 424 -25.83 6.91 -24.36
CA VAL A 424 -24.79 7.00 -23.30
C VAL A 424 -24.43 5.64 -22.70
N GLU A 425 -25.43 4.85 -22.27
CA GLU A 425 -25.20 3.51 -21.71
C GLU A 425 -24.47 2.58 -22.67
N ARG A 426 -24.80 2.64 -23.96
CA ARG A 426 -24.15 1.83 -25.01
C ARG A 426 -22.69 2.25 -25.18
N ARG A 427 -22.40 3.56 -25.17
CA ARG A 427 -21.05 4.13 -25.23
C ARG A 427 -20.20 3.63 -24.05
N LEU A 428 -20.70 3.75 -22.83
CA LEU A 428 -20.03 3.29 -21.60
C LEU A 428 -19.86 1.76 -21.55
N THR A 429 -20.89 1.00 -21.94
CA THR A 429 -20.86 -0.48 -21.92
C THR A 429 -19.85 -1.03 -22.93
N MET A 430 -19.77 -0.44 -24.14
CA MET A 430 -18.74 -0.79 -25.13
C MET A 430 -17.33 -0.51 -24.61
N GLY A 431 -17.13 0.63 -23.94
CA GLY A 431 -15.88 0.98 -23.28
C GLY A 431 -15.44 -0.02 -22.20
N LYS A 432 -16.33 -0.35 -21.25
CA LYS A 432 -16.08 -1.35 -20.20
C LYS A 432 -15.76 -2.75 -20.77
N ARG A 433 -16.49 -3.18 -21.81
CA ARG A 433 -16.22 -4.44 -22.53
C ARG A 433 -14.89 -4.40 -23.29
N GLY A 434 -14.50 -3.23 -23.81
CA GLY A 434 -13.21 -3.02 -24.44
C GLY A 434 -12.05 -3.24 -23.47
N TYR A 435 -12.12 -2.63 -22.29
CA TYR A 435 -11.15 -2.79 -21.20
C TYR A 435 -11.00 -4.25 -20.73
N GLY A 436 -12.11 -4.97 -20.54
CA GLY A 436 -12.07 -6.42 -20.23
C GLY A 436 -11.27 -7.21 -21.27
N ARG A 437 -11.57 -7.01 -22.56
CA ARG A 437 -10.84 -7.62 -23.68
C ARG A 437 -9.35 -7.26 -23.72
N VAL A 438 -8.95 -6.08 -23.25
CA VAL A 438 -7.53 -5.72 -23.09
C VAL A 438 -6.87 -6.57 -21.99
N LYS A 439 -7.51 -6.70 -20.83
CA LYS A 439 -7.01 -7.57 -19.74
C LYS A 439 -6.95 -9.05 -20.14
N GLU A 440 -7.86 -9.53 -20.98
CA GLU A 440 -7.90 -10.94 -21.45
C GLU A 440 -6.87 -11.30 -22.54
N MET A 441 -6.50 -10.37 -23.43
CA MET A 441 -5.76 -10.71 -24.67
C MET A 441 -4.52 -9.85 -24.95
N PHE A 442 -4.47 -8.63 -24.40
CA PHE A 442 -3.57 -7.57 -24.83
C PHE A 442 -2.78 -6.93 -23.68
N LEU A 443 -2.55 -7.68 -22.59
CA LEU A 443 -1.54 -7.32 -21.59
C LEU A 443 -0.13 -7.67 -22.07
N GLU A 444 0.87 -6.96 -21.53
CA GLU A 444 2.31 -7.14 -21.79
C GLU A 444 2.78 -8.60 -21.63
N GLN A 445 2.27 -9.33 -20.63
CA GLN A 445 2.59 -10.75 -20.41
C GLN A 445 2.19 -11.61 -21.61
N HIS A 446 0.98 -11.44 -22.16
CA HIS A 446 0.52 -12.21 -23.32
C HIS A 446 1.30 -11.88 -24.59
N MET A 447 1.81 -10.65 -24.72
CA MET A 447 2.76 -10.30 -25.77
C MET A 447 4.09 -11.05 -25.57
N ALA A 448 4.66 -11.06 -24.35
CA ALA A 448 5.90 -11.77 -24.05
C ALA A 448 5.78 -13.29 -24.25
N GLU A 449 4.64 -13.90 -23.92
CA GLU A 449 4.31 -15.31 -24.17
C GLU A 449 4.30 -15.63 -25.69
N ARG A 450 3.61 -14.80 -26.49
CA ARG A 450 3.56 -14.94 -27.96
C ARG A 450 4.95 -14.78 -28.60
N ILE A 451 5.72 -13.76 -28.19
CA ILE A 451 7.09 -13.53 -28.66
C ILE A 451 7.99 -14.72 -28.28
N ALA A 452 7.92 -15.21 -27.05
CA ALA A 452 8.70 -16.36 -26.59
C ALA A 452 8.44 -17.62 -27.44
N ALA A 453 7.19 -17.87 -27.82
CA ALA A 453 6.83 -19.01 -28.68
C ALA A 453 7.42 -18.91 -30.10
N VAL A 454 7.47 -17.70 -30.67
CA VAL A 454 8.10 -17.44 -31.99
C VAL A 454 9.62 -17.59 -31.90
N LEU A 455 10.25 -16.92 -30.94
CA LEU A 455 11.71 -16.93 -30.79
C LEU A 455 12.27 -18.33 -30.50
N LYS A 456 11.56 -19.16 -29.74
CA LYS A 456 11.94 -20.58 -29.51
C LYS A 456 11.97 -21.39 -30.82
N LYS A 457 11.06 -21.12 -31.77
CA LYS A 457 11.07 -21.77 -33.11
C LYS A 457 12.21 -21.25 -33.97
N VAL A 458 12.35 -19.92 -34.08
CA VAL A 458 13.42 -19.24 -34.84
C VAL A 458 14.81 -19.72 -34.40
N LEU A 459 15.08 -19.74 -33.09
CA LEU A 459 16.39 -20.14 -32.53
C LEU A 459 16.64 -21.66 -32.54
N LYS A 460 15.61 -22.51 -32.77
CA LYS A 460 15.81 -23.93 -33.05
C LYS A 460 16.21 -24.14 -34.52
N LYS A 461 15.57 -23.40 -35.43
CA LYS A 461 15.77 -23.44 -36.88
C LYS A 461 17.14 -22.89 -37.30
N SER A 462 17.61 -21.82 -36.66
CA SER A 462 18.97 -21.31 -36.88
C SER A 462 20.06 -22.30 -36.47
N LYS A 463 19.80 -23.14 -35.45
CA LYS A 463 20.73 -24.18 -34.99
C LYS A 463 20.72 -25.44 -35.86
N SER A 464 19.56 -25.90 -36.34
CA SER A 464 19.49 -27.13 -37.17
C SER A 464 20.24 -27.04 -38.50
N ASN A 465 20.43 -25.84 -39.02
CA ASN A 465 21.12 -25.61 -40.30
C ASN A 465 22.65 -25.50 -40.15
N TYR A 466 23.18 -25.31 -38.93
CA TYR A 466 24.62 -25.38 -38.66
C TYR A 466 25.15 -26.82 -38.68
N SER A 467 24.30 -27.82 -38.38
CA SER A 467 24.66 -29.24 -38.40
C SER A 467 24.66 -29.88 -39.80
N THR A 468 24.26 -29.16 -40.84
CA THR A 468 24.09 -29.71 -42.21
C THR A 468 24.86 -28.95 -43.29
N SER A 469 25.66 -27.92 -42.94
CA SER A 469 26.44 -27.13 -43.89
C SER A 469 27.95 -27.46 -43.92
N ALA A 470 28.34 -28.66 -43.47
CA ALA A 470 29.70 -29.20 -43.64
C ALA A 470 29.83 -29.93 -45.00
N GLY A 471 29.51 -29.25 -46.10
CA GLY A 471 29.50 -29.87 -47.43
C GLY A 471 29.20 -28.92 -48.58
N ARG A 472 30.23 -28.69 -49.43
CA ARG A 472 30.19 -28.20 -50.82
C ARG A 472 28.99 -27.35 -51.28
N PHE A 473 29.22 -26.05 -51.47
CA PHE A 473 28.64 -25.32 -52.60
C PHE A 473 29.73 -25.17 -53.69
N PRO A 474 29.41 -25.39 -54.98
CA PRO A 474 30.41 -25.40 -56.05
C PRO A 474 30.80 -24.00 -56.55
N VAL A 475 31.97 -23.92 -57.18
CA VAL A 475 32.45 -22.74 -57.92
C VAL A 475 32.17 -22.93 -59.42
N GLY A 476 31.86 -21.83 -60.12
CA GLY A 476 31.48 -21.81 -61.54
C GLY A 476 29.97 -21.63 -61.73
N GLY A 477 29.49 -21.12 -62.87
CA GLY A 477 30.18 -20.62 -64.06
C GLY A 477 29.14 -20.30 -65.14
N CYS A 478 29.37 -19.32 -66.01
CA CYS A 478 28.36 -18.90 -66.99
C CYS A 478 28.18 -19.91 -68.13
N GLY A 479 26.95 -20.29 -68.46
CA GLY A 479 26.63 -21.00 -69.70
C GLY A 479 25.23 -21.63 -69.74
N GLY A 480 24.75 -21.95 -70.95
CA GLY A 480 23.68 -22.94 -71.18
C GLY A 480 22.23 -22.45 -71.12
N ARG A 481 21.61 -22.28 -72.30
CA ARG A 481 20.15 -22.18 -72.46
C ARG A 481 19.51 -23.58 -72.59
N LEU A 482 18.16 -23.61 -72.63
CA LEU A 482 17.25 -24.53 -73.37
C LEU A 482 16.57 -25.71 -72.61
N PHE A 483 15.23 -25.73 -72.72
CA PHE A 483 14.32 -26.90 -72.80
C PHE A 483 14.22 -27.90 -71.61
N ALA A 484 13.14 -28.67 -71.39
CA ALA A 484 11.76 -28.68 -71.90
C ALA A 484 10.79 -29.35 -70.86
N CYS A 485 9.68 -29.95 -71.32
CA CYS A 485 8.68 -30.78 -70.61
C CYS A 485 9.23 -31.76 -69.54
N GLY A 486 8.45 -32.29 -68.59
CA GLY A 486 7.00 -32.33 -68.43
C GLY A 486 6.50 -33.77 -68.12
N SER A 487 5.24 -33.93 -67.69
CA SER A 487 4.67 -35.16 -67.07
C SER A 487 5.24 -35.50 -65.66
N GLY A 488 4.56 -36.27 -64.78
CA GLY A 488 3.18 -36.78 -64.83
C GLY A 488 2.93 -37.94 -63.84
N THR A 489 1.68 -38.10 -63.36
CA THR A 489 1.12 -39.26 -62.59
C THR A 489 1.78 -39.57 -61.21
N CYS A 490 1.05 -39.93 -60.13
CA CYS A 490 0.11 -41.05 -59.86
C CYS A 490 0.80 -42.43 -59.88
N ASP A 491 0.48 -43.45 -59.06
CA ASP A 491 -0.49 -43.65 -57.94
C ASP A 491 -0.07 -44.98 -57.19
N GLN A 492 -0.67 -45.57 -56.14
CA GLN A 492 -1.91 -45.40 -55.34
C GLN A 492 -1.73 -46.02 -53.91
N LEU A 493 -2.78 -46.69 -53.36
CA LEU A 493 -2.82 -47.72 -52.27
C LEU A 493 -2.84 -47.21 -50.80
N LEU A 494 -3.96 -47.07 -50.05
CA LEU A 494 -5.34 -47.65 -49.95
C LEU A 494 -5.49 -48.82 -48.94
N PRO A 495 -6.74 -49.22 -48.53
CA PRO A 495 -8.03 -48.49 -48.68
C PRO A 495 -8.75 -47.81 -47.47
N PRO A 496 -9.17 -48.46 -46.36
CA PRO A 496 -10.61 -48.46 -46.00
C PRO A 496 -10.94 -47.86 -44.61
N GLU A 497 -12.17 -47.48 -44.23
CA GLU A 497 -13.46 -47.11 -44.90
C GLU A 497 -14.38 -46.45 -43.81
N ILE A 498 -15.68 -46.07 -43.95
CA ILE A 498 -16.74 -46.34 -44.94
C ILE A 498 -17.62 -45.08 -45.21
N THR A 499 -18.89 -45.25 -45.54
CA THR A 499 -19.86 -44.31 -46.17
C THR A 499 -21.18 -44.24 -45.35
N THR A 500 -22.21 -43.38 -45.53
CA THR A 500 -22.42 -42.10 -46.27
C THR A 500 -23.68 -41.34 -45.75
N THR A 501 -23.67 -40.01 -45.92
CA THR A 501 -24.76 -39.01 -46.05
C THR A 501 -26.25 -39.42 -46.16
N TRP A 502 -27.18 -38.54 -45.73
CA TRP A 502 -28.23 -37.93 -46.59
C TRP A 502 -28.87 -36.65 -45.98
N ARG A 503 -29.64 -35.89 -46.76
CA ARG A 503 -30.40 -34.67 -46.36
C ARG A 503 -31.90 -34.96 -46.19
N LEU A 504 -32.60 -34.20 -45.33
CA LEU A 504 -34.00 -33.76 -45.56
C LEU A 504 -34.41 -32.60 -44.61
N CYS A 505 -35.53 -31.95 -44.89
CA CYS A 505 -36.17 -30.93 -44.05
C CYS A 505 -37.68 -31.21 -44.00
N THR A 506 -38.32 -31.13 -42.81
CA THR A 506 -39.72 -30.66 -42.60
C THR A 506 -40.14 -30.78 -41.11
N ALA A 507 -41.33 -30.25 -40.82
CA ALA A 507 -42.23 -30.55 -39.70
C ALA A 507 -42.13 -29.73 -38.40
N GLU A 508 -43.31 -29.35 -37.90
CA GLU A 508 -43.57 -28.47 -36.74
C GLU A 508 -44.10 -29.27 -35.52
N LYS A 509 -44.30 -28.55 -34.40
CA LYS A 509 -45.18 -28.89 -33.24
C LYS A 509 -44.68 -30.08 -32.38
N ALA A 510 -45.01 -30.18 -31.10
CA ALA A 510 -45.84 -29.38 -30.19
C ALA A 510 -45.02 -29.01 -28.91
N ALA A 511 -45.47 -28.26 -27.90
CA ALA A 511 -46.82 -27.98 -27.44
C ALA A 511 -47.00 -26.56 -26.83
N ALA A 512 -48.22 -26.20 -26.46
CA ALA A 512 -48.60 -24.86 -26.02
C ALA A 512 -49.62 -24.85 -24.86
N ALA A 513 -49.69 -23.69 -24.19
CA ALA A 513 -50.81 -23.16 -23.37
C ALA A 513 -51.23 -23.87 -22.06
N ARG A 514 -50.98 -23.16 -20.94
CA ARG A 514 -51.90 -22.78 -19.81
C ARG A 514 -51.07 -21.82 -18.91
N GLY A 515 -51.56 -20.69 -18.41
CA GLY A 515 -52.64 -20.51 -17.42
C GLY A 515 -52.00 -20.49 -16.02
N TYR A 516 -52.12 -19.48 -15.15
CA TYR A 516 -53.26 -18.58 -14.89
C TYR A 516 -52.86 -17.16 -14.39
N ARG A 517 -53.86 -16.30 -14.14
CA ARG A 517 -53.75 -14.97 -13.49
C ARG A 517 -53.84 -15.06 -11.95
N LEU A 518 -53.43 -13.98 -11.29
CA LEU A 518 -53.91 -13.46 -9.97
C LEU A 518 -53.62 -14.31 -8.72
N VAL A 519 -53.16 -13.64 -7.66
CA VAL A 519 -53.96 -13.32 -6.47
C VAL A 519 -53.28 -12.19 -5.69
N SER A 520 -54.08 -11.26 -5.19
CA SER A 520 -53.70 -10.31 -4.15
C SER A 520 -54.64 -10.50 -2.96
N VAL A 521 -54.12 -10.63 -1.74
CA VAL A 521 -54.82 -10.22 -0.50
C VAL A 521 -53.82 -10.21 0.66
N CYS A 522 -54.03 -9.31 1.62
CA CYS A 522 -53.22 -9.19 2.84
C CYS A 522 -53.75 -10.11 3.95
N LEU A 523 -53.02 -10.24 5.07
CA LEU A 523 -53.44 -9.71 6.39
C LEU A 523 -52.47 -10.15 7.53
N ARG A 524 -52.07 -9.17 8.37
CA ARG A 524 -52.01 -9.15 9.87
C ARG A 524 -51.40 -10.35 10.63
N ALA A 525 -50.71 -10.19 11.77
CA ALA A 525 -50.28 -9.06 12.61
C ALA A 525 -48.99 -9.50 13.40
N GLN A 526 -48.44 -8.90 14.47
CA GLN A 526 -48.92 -7.85 15.37
C GLN A 526 -47.78 -7.07 16.05
N SER A 527 -47.97 -5.75 16.04
CA SER A 527 -47.38 -4.65 16.81
C SER A 527 -46.71 -4.88 18.17
N LYS A 528 -45.74 -3.98 18.47
CA LYS A 528 -45.81 -3.08 19.64
C LYS A 528 -45.36 -1.66 19.25
N ARG A 529 -45.72 -0.64 20.05
CA ARG A 529 -45.50 0.81 19.80
C ARG A 529 -44.63 1.42 20.90
N GLU A 530 -43.92 2.50 20.59
CA GLU A 530 -43.85 3.77 21.36
C GLU A 530 -42.96 4.76 20.57
N THR A 531 -43.48 5.76 19.84
CA THR A 531 -43.87 7.13 20.25
C THR A 531 -42.84 7.92 21.09
N LEU A 532 -41.91 8.60 20.41
CA LEU A 532 -41.35 9.96 20.63
C LEU A 532 -40.15 10.12 19.66
N ASN A 533 -39.74 11.28 19.11
CA ASN A 533 -40.25 12.65 19.25
C ASN A 533 -39.90 13.47 17.97
N CYS A 534 -40.87 14.07 17.26
CA CYS A 534 -40.64 14.72 15.94
C CYS A 534 -40.00 16.12 15.99
N VAL A 535 -39.37 16.51 17.10
CA VAL A 535 -38.86 17.87 17.32
C VAL A 535 -37.44 18.07 16.76
N THR A 536 -36.65 17.01 16.60
CA THR A 536 -35.22 17.13 16.24
C THR A 536 -34.99 17.51 14.77
N VAL A 537 -35.82 17.02 13.84
CA VAL A 537 -35.66 17.28 12.39
C VAL A 537 -35.98 18.75 12.03
N MET A 538 -36.93 19.38 12.73
CA MET A 538 -37.28 20.78 12.52
C MET A 538 -36.18 21.77 12.98
N ARG A 539 -35.30 21.38 13.92
CA ARG A 539 -34.19 22.24 14.37
C ARG A 539 -32.98 22.26 13.44
N ALA A 540 -32.83 21.28 12.55
CA ALA A 540 -31.76 21.27 11.55
C ALA A 540 -31.94 22.36 10.46
N LEU A 541 -33.15 22.91 10.31
CA LEU A 541 -33.50 23.91 9.28
C LEU A 541 -33.40 25.37 9.76
N THR A 542 -32.91 25.63 10.98
CA THR A 542 -32.86 26.99 11.56
C THR A 542 -31.45 27.56 11.76
N ILE A 543 -30.40 26.86 11.32
CA ILE A 543 -29.00 27.35 11.34
C ILE A 543 -28.40 27.32 9.91
N ALA A 544 -29.14 27.89 8.96
CA ALA A 544 -28.77 27.97 7.54
C ALA A 544 -29.15 29.34 6.93
N ARG A 545 -28.93 30.43 7.67
CA ARG A 545 -29.51 31.76 7.37
C ARG A 545 -28.51 32.89 7.09
N GLU A 546 -27.25 32.57 6.77
CA GLU A 546 -26.22 33.55 6.38
C GLU A 546 -25.80 33.48 4.90
N PHE A 547 -26.31 32.52 4.11
CA PHE A 547 -25.85 32.30 2.72
C PHE A 547 -27.00 32.11 1.71
N SER A 548 -27.84 33.14 1.52
CA SER A 548 -28.87 33.12 0.45
C SER A 548 -29.34 34.51 -0.04
N THR A 549 -28.49 35.21 -0.81
CA THR A 549 -28.86 36.32 -1.72
C THR A 549 -27.76 36.44 -2.80
N ALA A 550 -28.01 36.78 -4.06
CA ALA A 550 -29.28 37.06 -4.77
C ALA A 550 -29.19 36.57 -6.24
N ARG A 551 -30.31 36.63 -6.98
CA ARG A 551 -30.35 36.37 -8.43
C ARG A 551 -29.99 37.62 -9.24
N SER A 552 -29.43 37.38 -10.43
CA SER A 552 -29.50 38.19 -11.66
C SER A 552 -29.11 39.67 -11.61
N LEU A 553 -28.12 40.02 -12.46
CA LEU A 553 -28.23 41.20 -13.31
C LEU A 553 -27.47 40.96 -14.63
N ILE A 554 -28.12 41.29 -15.76
CA ILE A 554 -27.55 41.23 -17.10
C ILE A 554 -27.09 42.65 -17.46
N TYR A 555 -25.80 42.87 -17.70
CA TYR A 555 -25.31 43.97 -18.54
C TYR A 555 -23.87 43.72 -19.00
N ALA A 556 -23.59 44.02 -20.27
CA ALA A 556 -22.26 43.94 -20.86
C ALA A 556 -21.92 45.25 -21.61
N PRO A 557 -20.88 46.00 -21.20
CA PRO A 557 -20.47 47.23 -21.92
C PRO A 557 -19.73 46.92 -23.22
N LYS A 558 -20.20 47.49 -24.34
CA LYS A 558 -19.47 47.49 -25.62
C LYS A 558 -18.37 48.55 -25.57
N GLN A 559 -17.11 48.18 -25.31
CA GLN A 559 -16.00 49.14 -25.41
C GLN A 559 -14.65 48.59 -25.90
N PHE A 560 -14.54 47.29 -26.21
CA PHE A 560 -13.29 46.67 -26.65
C PHE A 560 -12.99 46.77 -28.18
N SER A 561 -13.83 47.46 -28.94
CA SER A 561 -13.81 47.47 -30.41
C SER A 561 -13.16 48.70 -31.06
N GLN A 562 -12.55 49.61 -30.28
CA GLN A 562 -11.94 50.85 -30.81
C GLN A 562 -10.41 50.97 -30.59
N GLN A 563 -9.80 50.20 -29.68
CA GLN A 563 -8.34 50.24 -29.49
C GLN A 563 -7.54 49.37 -30.48
N LEU A 564 -8.19 48.43 -31.18
CA LEU A 564 -7.55 47.50 -32.13
C LEU A 564 -7.30 48.08 -33.55
N GLN A 565 -7.52 49.38 -33.77
CA GLN A 565 -7.32 50.03 -35.08
C GLN A 565 -6.21 51.11 -35.13
N GLN A 566 -5.47 51.34 -34.05
CA GLN A 566 -4.41 52.38 -33.99
C GLN A 566 -2.96 51.86 -33.82
N GLN A 567 -2.72 50.54 -33.77
CA GLN A 567 -1.37 49.95 -33.75
C GLN A 567 -1.07 49.19 -35.05
N SER A 568 -1.03 49.91 -36.18
CA SER A 568 -0.75 49.34 -37.51
C SER A 568 0.15 50.22 -38.38
N LYS A 569 1.29 50.69 -37.83
CA LYS A 569 2.43 51.23 -38.59
C LYS A 569 3.70 51.27 -37.72
N ALA A 570 4.81 50.79 -38.31
CA ALA A 570 6.14 50.58 -37.70
C ALA A 570 6.16 49.60 -36.51
N THR A 571 7.15 48.73 -36.33
CA THR A 571 8.37 48.43 -37.14
C THR A 571 8.36 47.00 -37.68
N GLU A 572 9.20 46.71 -38.68
CA GLU A 572 9.39 45.35 -39.18
C GLU A 572 10.09 44.46 -38.13
N ALA A 573 9.35 43.52 -37.56
CA ALA A 573 9.87 42.42 -36.77
C ALA A 573 9.44 41.09 -37.40
N THR A 574 10.30 40.08 -37.36
CA THR A 574 10.08 38.80 -38.03
C THR A 574 8.78 38.12 -37.55
N PHE A 575 7.91 37.76 -38.50
CA PHE A 575 6.61 37.16 -38.23
C PHE A 575 6.77 35.70 -37.74
N VAL A 576 6.99 35.53 -36.44
CA VAL A 576 7.01 34.21 -35.78
C VAL A 576 5.57 33.64 -35.75
N PRO A 577 5.32 32.44 -36.31
CA PRO A 577 3.99 31.85 -36.28
C PRO A 577 3.48 31.62 -34.85
N PHE A 578 2.21 31.95 -34.59
CA PHE A 578 1.54 31.79 -33.29
C PHE A 578 1.74 30.40 -32.64
N ASN A 579 1.82 29.35 -33.46
CA ASN A 579 2.08 27.98 -33.01
C ASN A 579 3.48 27.79 -32.40
N GLN A 580 4.52 28.48 -32.92
CA GLN A 580 5.86 28.42 -32.35
C GLN A 580 5.89 29.10 -30.98
N LEU A 581 5.28 30.27 -30.84
CA LEU A 581 5.12 30.95 -29.55
C LEU A 581 4.37 30.08 -28.53
N GLN A 582 3.29 29.41 -28.94
CA GLN A 582 2.53 28.52 -28.06
C GLN A 582 3.30 27.24 -27.67
N GLN A 583 4.13 26.71 -28.57
CA GLN A 583 4.95 25.52 -28.31
C GLN A 583 6.18 25.84 -27.45
N GLN A 584 6.86 26.96 -27.71
CA GLN A 584 7.90 27.52 -26.84
C GLN A 584 7.34 27.81 -25.44
N ARG A 585 6.14 28.41 -25.34
CA ARG A 585 5.45 28.64 -24.06
C ARG A 585 5.24 27.34 -23.29
N LYS A 586 4.77 26.26 -23.93
CA LYS A 586 4.57 24.96 -23.24
C LYS A 586 5.88 24.28 -22.82
N LEU A 587 6.94 24.39 -23.64
CA LEU A 587 8.27 23.92 -23.27
C LEU A 587 8.78 24.68 -22.03
N PHE A 588 8.68 26.00 -22.06
CA PHE A 588 9.08 26.90 -20.98
C PHE A 588 8.25 26.74 -19.70
N GLU A 589 6.94 26.48 -19.80
CA GLU A 589 6.08 26.10 -18.66
C GLU A 589 6.55 24.78 -18.01
N SER A 590 7.04 23.81 -18.79
CA SER A 590 7.61 22.55 -18.26
C SER A 590 9.02 22.74 -17.68
N GLU A 591 9.84 23.57 -18.31
CA GLU A 591 11.19 23.95 -17.85
C GLU A 591 11.11 24.65 -16.48
N LEU A 592 10.25 25.66 -16.35
CA LEU A 592 9.99 26.36 -15.09
C LEU A 592 9.52 25.42 -13.98
N ILE A 593 8.69 24.42 -14.28
CA ILE A 593 8.25 23.43 -13.28
C ILE A 593 9.42 22.54 -12.83
N THR A 594 10.34 22.21 -13.74
CA THR A 594 11.56 21.43 -13.46
C THR A 594 12.54 22.24 -12.62
N ILE A 595 12.73 23.53 -12.93
CA ILE A 595 13.52 24.47 -12.13
C ILE A 595 12.90 24.64 -10.74
N LEU A 596 11.56 24.72 -10.64
CA LEU A 596 10.86 24.78 -9.35
C LEU A 596 11.04 23.51 -8.50
N ASP A 597 11.25 22.32 -9.07
CA ASP A 597 11.59 21.12 -8.29
C ASP A 597 13.01 21.19 -7.69
N GLY A 598 13.95 21.86 -8.37
CA GLY A 598 15.31 22.09 -7.88
C GLY A 598 15.46 23.25 -6.89
N CYS A 599 14.43 24.08 -6.71
CA CYS A 599 14.47 25.23 -5.81
C CYS A 599 14.43 24.82 -4.33
N ASN A 600 15.48 25.17 -3.59
CA ASN A 600 15.62 24.86 -2.16
C ASN A 600 15.52 26.10 -1.24
N ASP A 601 15.55 27.31 -1.78
CA ASP A 601 15.41 28.55 -1.01
C ASP A 601 14.40 29.56 -1.59
N LEU A 602 13.97 30.52 -0.77
CA LEU A 602 12.99 31.54 -1.15
C LEU A 602 13.53 32.58 -2.16
N HIS A 603 14.84 32.78 -2.24
CA HIS A 603 15.45 33.70 -3.21
C HIS A 603 15.40 33.09 -4.62
N GLN A 604 15.76 31.81 -4.78
CA GLN A 604 15.59 31.03 -6.01
C GLN A 604 14.12 31.05 -6.47
N ILE A 605 13.17 30.77 -5.57
CA ILE A 605 11.74 30.82 -5.91
C ILE A 605 11.31 32.24 -6.33
N LYS A 606 11.83 33.30 -5.71
CA LYS A 606 11.57 34.70 -6.12
C LYS A 606 12.16 35.03 -7.49
N GLN A 607 13.35 34.54 -7.83
CA GLN A 607 13.94 34.69 -9.17
C GLN A 607 13.08 33.98 -10.23
N VAL A 608 12.64 32.74 -9.96
CA VAL A 608 11.75 31.99 -10.86
C VAL A 608 10.39 32.68 -11.00
N HIS A 609 9.82 33.24 -9.92
CA HIS A 609 8.59 34.01 -10.02
C HIS A 609 8.78 35.32 -10.81
N ALA A 610 9.89 36.05 -10.63
CA ALA A 610 10.22 37.20 -11.46
C ALA A 610 10.33 36.81 -12.96
N ARG A 611 10.84 35.61 -13.26
CA ARG A 611 10.86 35.05 -14.62
C ARG A 611 9.47 34.66 -15.13
N ILE A 612 8.58 34.14 -14.28
CA ILE A 612 7.15 33.90 -14.60
C ILE A 612 6.45 35.21 -14.98
N LEU A 613 6.64 36.28 -14.19
CA LEU A 613 6.09 37.61 -14.47
C LEU A 613 6.63 38.17 -15.79
N TYR A 614 7.96 38.14 -16.00
CA TYR A 614 8.62 38.66 -17.21
C TYR A 614 8.10 38.02 -18.52
N ASN A 615 7.65 36.76 -18.48
CA ASN A 615 7.18 36.02 -19.65
C ASN A 615 5.64 35.96 -19.76
N GLY A 616 4.88 36.73 -18.98
CA GLY A 616 3.41 36.74 -19.05
C GLY A 616 2.75 35.41 -18.66
N LEU A 617 3.35 34.72 -17.68
CA LEU A 617 2.84 33.48 -17.09
C LEU A 617 2.17 33.72 -15.71
N ASP A 618 1.99 34.98 -15.33
CA ASP A 618 1.35 35.47 -14.10
C ASP A 618 -0.13 35.07 -13.94
N GLN A 619 -0.77 34.60 -15.02
CA GLN A 619 -2.13 34.04 -15.00
C GLN A 619 -2.15 32.51 -15.21
N CYS A 620 -0.99 31.84 -15.29
CA CYS A 620 -0.91 30.40 -15.57
C CYS A 620 -1.11 29.58 -14.29
N CYS A 621 -2.37 29.25 -13.97
CA CYS A 621 -2.75 28.46 -12.79
C CYS A 621 -1.90 27.19 -12.59
N TYR A 622 -1.45 26.52 -13.65
CA TYR A 622 -0.65 25.30 -13.57
C TYR A 622 0.75 25.56 -12.96
N VAL A 623 1.49 26.54 -13.50
CA VAL A 623 2.81 26.92 -12.98
C VAL A 623 2.69 27.55 -11.58
N LEU A 624 1.65 28.36 -11.34
CA LEU A 624 1.43 28.99 -10.03
C LEU A 624 0.99 27.99 -8.95
N THR A 625 0.27 26.93 -9.32
CA THR A 625 -0.02 25.78 -8.43
C THR A 625 1.28 25.08 -8.00
N LYS A 626 2.26 24.95 -8.90
CA LYS A 626 3.61 24.44 -8.55
C LYS A 626 4.34 25.41 -7.62
N LEU A 627 4.32 26.71 -7.93
CA LEU A 627 4.97 27.77 -7.18
C LEU A 627 4.48 27.83 -5.72
N ILE A 628 3.16 27.87 -5.49
CA ILE A 628 2.55 27.88 -4.15
C ILE A 628 2.88 26.59 -3.38
N ARG A 629 2.88 25.42 -4.04
CA ARG A 629 3.29 24.15 -3.42
C ARG A 629 4.75 24.16 -2.96
N MET A 630 5.66 24.78 -3.71
CA MET A 630 7.07 24.90 -3.31
C MET A 630 7.25 25.91 -2.18
N LEU A 631 6.54 27.04 -2.20
CA LEU A 631 6.52 27.99 -1.07
C LEU A 631 6.00 27.34 0.23
N ALA A 632 4.99 26.47 0.13
CA ALA A 632 4.52 25.67 1.26
C ALA A 632 5.55 24.62 1.73
N LYS A 633 6.26 23.94 0.81
CA LYS A 633 7.36 23.00 1.14
C LYS A 633 8.50 23.69 1.91
N LEU A 634 8.79 24.97 1.60
CA LEU A 634 9.80 25.77 2.29
C LEU A 634 9.27 26.53 3.52
N ASN A 635 8.09 26.16 4.05
CA ASN A 635 7.46 26.78 5.24
C ASN A 635 7.31 28.31 5.18
N VAL A 636 7.19 28.89 3.98
CA VAL A 636 6.99 30.34 3.81
C VAL A 636 5.57 30.73 4.25
N PRO A 637 5.35 31.67 5.19
CA PRO A 637 4.02 31.96 5.73
C PRO A 637 3.00 32.29 4.66
N MET A 638 1.95 31.47 4.53
CA MET A 638 1.01 31.51 3.40
C MET A 638 0.33 32.87 3.21
N GLU A 639 -0.01 33.53 4.31
CA GLU A 639 -0.67 34.85 4.36
C GLU A 639 0.14 36.00 3.76
N THR A 640 1.44 35.80 3.51
CA THR A 640 2.33 36.83 2.98
C THR A 640 2.48 36.69 1.45
N TYR A 641 3.68 36.34 0.98
CA TYR A 641 4.03 36.20 -0.43
C TYR A 641 3.14 35.18 -1.20
N PRO A 642 2.83 33.97 -0.68
CA PRO A 642 2.01 33.01 -1.42
C PRO A 642 0.58 33.50 -1.65
N ARG A 643 0.00 34.21 -0.68
CA ARG A 643 -1.33 34.81 -0.80
C ARG A 643 -1.37 35.94 -1.83
N LEU A 644 -0.37 36.81 -1.83
CA LEU A 644 -0.25 37.89 -2.83
C LEU A 644 -0.14 37.34 -4.26
N VAL A 645 0.63 36.26 -4.46
CA VAL A 645 0.71 35.53 -5.75
C VAL A 645 -0.66 34.98 -6.17
N PHE A 646 -1.40 34.40 -5.22
CA PHE A 646 -2.72 33.83 -5.48
C PHE A 646 -3.76 34.90 -5.85
N ASP A 647 -3.83 36.00 -5.07
CA ASP A 647 -4.86 37.02 -5.27
C ASP A 647 -4.69 37.77 -6.62
N GLN A 648 -3.48 37.84 -7.17
CA GLN A 648 -3.16 38.42 -8.49
C GLN A 648 -3.70 37.61 -9.69
N VAL A 649 -4.10 36.35 -9.50
CA VAL A 649 -4.68 35.52 -10.56
C VAL A 649 -6.15 35.87 -10.74
N ARG A 650 -6.54 36.28 -11.97
CA ARG A 650 -7.89 36.72 -12.33
C ARG A 650 -8.89 35.58 -12.50
N TYR A 651 -8.43 34.44 -13.02
CA TYR A 651 -9.24 33.25 -13.28
C TYR A 651 -8.59 32.05 -12.57
N ARG A 652 -9.05 31.77 -11.35
CA ARG A 652 -8.48 30.77 -10.45
C ARG A 652 -9.16 29.42 -10.68
N ASN A 653 -8.39 28.37 -10.96
CA ASN A 653 -8.95 27.03 -11.12
C ASN A 653 -8.94 26.23 -9.79
N PRO A 654 -9.65 25.08 -9.69
CA PRO A 654 -9.73 24.31 -8.44
C PRO A 654 -8.39 23.83 -7.88
N PHE A 655 -7.38 23.63 -8.74
CA PHE A 655 -6.05 23.18 -8.34
C PHE A 655 -5.27 24.29 -7.64
N LEU A 656 -5.35 25.52 -8.14
CA LEU A 656 -4.71 26.68 -7.51
C LEU A 656 -5.33 26.94 -6.12
N TRP A 657 -6.66 26.95 -6.02
CA TRP A 657 -7.38 27.02 -4.74
C TRP A 657 -6.95 25.92 -3.76
N THR A 658 -6.94 24.67 -4.23
CA THR A 658 -6.54 23.50 -3.41
C THR A 658 -5.08 23.59 -2.95
N SER A 659 -4.19 24.18 -3.75
CA SER A 659 -2.79 24.36 -3.37
C SER A 659 -2.61 25.37 -2.23
N LEU A 660 -3.34 26.48 -2.25
CA LEU A 660 -3.31 27.47 -1.16
C LEU A 660 -3.99 26.92 0.10
N ILE A 661 -5.18 26.30 -0.04
CA ILE A 661 -5.90 25.65 1.07
C ILE A 661 -4.98 24.64 1.77
N ARG A 662 -4.30 23.76 1.01
CA ARG A 662 -3.34 22.78 1.55
C ARG A 662 -2.10 23.43 2.15
N GLY A 663 -1.61 24.54 1.60
CA GLY A 663 -0.48 25.30 2.15
C GLY A 663 -0.75 25.80 3.57
N TYR A 664 -1.93 26.38 3.82
CA TYR A 664 -2.34 26.82 5.16
C TYR A 664 -2.52 25.62 6.12
N LEU A 665 -3.05 24.49 5.65
CA LEU A 665 -3.17 23.27 6.47
C LEU A 665 -1.81 22.72 6.90
N LEU A 666 -0.81 22.71 6.01
CA LEU A 666 0.57 22.30 6.34
C LEU A 666 1.24 23.21 7.39
N GLN A 667 0.73 24.43 7.57
CA GLN A 667 1.18 25.39 8.58
C GLN A 667 0.28 25.40 9.84
N GLY A 668 -0.70 24.49 9.93
CA GLY A 668 -1.63 24.35 11.07
C GLY A 668 -2.86 25.27 11.05
N SER A 669 -2.97 26.17 10.07
CA SER A 669 -4.03 27.18 9.97
C SER A 669 -5.35 26.63 9.42
N LEU A 670 -5.93 25.64 10.12
CA LEU A 670 -7.18 24.98 9.74
C LEU A 670 -8.34 25.96 9.51
N ARG A 671 -8.47 26.98 10.37
CA ARG A 671 -9.54 27.99 10.29
C ARG A 671 -9.47 28.78 8.98
N GLU A 672 -8.27 29.21 8.60
CA GLU A 672 -8.02 30.02 7.40
C GLU A 672 -8.21 29.18 6.13
N SER A 673 -7.85 27.89 6.16
CA SER A 673 -8.17 26.93 5.09
C SER A 673 -9.68 26.69 4.92
N ILE A 674 -10.46 26.68 6.00
CA ILE A 674 -11.94 26.60 5.93
C ILE A 674 -12.53 27.89 5.36
N VAL A 675 -12.00 29.07 5.74
CA VAL A 675 -12.40 30.36 5.16
C VAL A 675 -12.09 30.40 3.66
N LEU A 676 -10.92 29.90 3.22
CA LEU A 676 -10.57 29.79 1.80
C LEU A 676 -11.50 28.82 1.05
N TYR A 677 -11.82 27.65 1.61
CA TYR A 677 -12.79 26.72 1.03
C TYR A 677 -14.20 27.34 0.92
N GLY A 678 -14.59 28.17 1.90
CA GLY A 678 -15.80 28.99 1.83
C GLY A 678 -15.77 30.04 0.72
N SER A 679 -14.64 30.71 0.50
CA SER A 679 -14.45 31.70 -0.57
C SER A 679 -14.43 31.08 -1.97
N MET A 680 -13.74 29.95 -2.13
CA MET A 680 -13.74 29.14 -3.36
C MET A 680 -15.17 28.85 -3.87
N ARG A 681 -16.03 28.43 -2.94
CA ARG A 681 -17.46 28.17 -3.21
C ARG A 681 -18.27 29.44 -3.49
N LYS A 682 -17.93 30.58 -2.87
CA LYS A 682 -18.57 31.88 -3.17
C LYS A 682 -18.23 32.41 -4.57
N GLU A 683 -17.03 32.10 -5.07
CA GLU A 683 -16.63 32.36 -6.47
C GLU A 683 -17.25 31.34 -7.46
N GLY A 684 -18.03 30.36 -6.98
CA GLY A 684 -18.71 29.38 -7.83
C GLY A 684 -17.79 28.27 -8.37
N ILE A 685 -16.66 28.02 -7.71
CA ILE A 685 -15.64 27.06 -8.14
C ILE A 685 -15.79 25.77 -7.33
N ASP A 686 -16.07 24.66 -8.02
CA ASP A 686 -16.26 23.36 -7.38
C ASP A 686 -14.95 22.75 -6.84
N PRO A 687 -14.98 22.08 -5.67
CA PRO A 687 -13.82 21.39 -5.11
C PRO A 687 -13.43 20.15 -5.90
N VAL A 688 -12.20 19.66 -5.68
CA VAL A 688 -11.71 18.37 -6.19
C VAL A 688 -11.45 17.40 -5.04
N SER A 689 -11.25 16.11 -5.33
CA SER A 689 -10.98 15.07 -4.33
C SER A 689 -9.83 15.45 -3.38
N PHE A 690 -8.75 16.02 -3.94
CA PHE A 690 -7.61 16.52 -3.17
C PHE A 690 -7.97 17.65 -2.18
N THR A 691 -9.00 18.46 -2.45
CA THR A 691 -9.49 19.49 -1.52
C THR A 691 -10.09 18.82 -0.28
N PHE A 692 -10.98 17.86 -0.49
CA PHE A 692 -11.63 17.13 0.60
C PHE A 692 -10.65 16.26 1.39
N SER A 693 -9.76 15.51 0.73
CA SER A 693 -8.75 14.69 1.42
C SER A 693 -7.75 15.53 2.23
N ALA A 694 -7.39 16.72 1.78
CA ALA A 694 -6.57 17.64 2.58
C ALA A 694 -7.33 18.12 3.83
N LEU A 695 -8.59 18.55 3.66
CA LEU A 695 -9.45 18.99 4.76
C LEU A 695 -9.72 17.88 5.80
N PHE A 696 -10.00 16.65 5.36
CA PHE A 696 -10.19 15.50 6.26
C PHE A 696 -8.92 15.13 7.00
N LYS A 697 -7.74 15.18 6.35
CA LYS A 697 -6.47 14.95 7.03
C LYS A 697 -6.22 15.98 8.14
N ALA A 698 -6.47 17.28 7.88
CA ALA A 698 -6.34 18.30 8.91
C ALA A 698 -7.37 18.16 10.05
N CYS A 699 -8.61 17.74 9.76
CA CYS A 699 -9.57 17.37 10.81
C CYS A 699 -9.09 16.18 11.65
N SER A 700 -8.34 15.24 11.04
CA SER A 700 -7.75 14.08 11.73
C SER A 700 -6.52 14.41 12.57
N GLU A 701 -5.81 15.50 12.23
CA GLU A 701 -4.65 16.01 12.97
C GLU A 701 -5.09 16.90 14.15
N VAL A 702 -6.17 17.68 13.98
CA VAL A 702 -6.77 18.52 15.04
C VAL A 702 -7.82 17.75 15.88
N LEU A 703 -8.17 16.52 15.46
CA LEU A 703 -9.16 15.63 16.09
C LEU A 703 -10.61 16.17 16.14
N ASP A 704 -10.95 17.14 15.28
CA ASP A 704 -12.31 17.71 15.22
C ASP A 704 -13.26 16.86 14.37
N VAL A 705 -13.94 15.94 15.04
CA VAL A 705 -15.02 15.11 14.47
C VAL A 705 -16.26 15.90 14.05
N SER A 706 -16.48 17.11 14.60
CA SER A 706 -17.65 17.95 14.29
C SER A 706 -17.45 18.65 12.94
N LEU A 707 -16.29 19.27 12.73
CA LEU A 707 -15.91 19.84 11.45
C LEU A 707 -15.76 18.75 10.38
N GLY A 708 -15.16 17.60 10.73
CA GLY A 708 -15.08 16.43 9.84
C GLY A 708 -16.47 15.94 9.36
N ARG A 709 -17.49 15.94 10.24
CA ARG A 709 -18.88 15.64 9.85
C ARG A 709 -19.51 16.70 8.95
N GLN A 710 -19.21 17.98 9.15
CA GLN A 710 -19.72 19.05 8.28
C GLN A 710 -19.12 18.98 6.87
N ILE A 711 -17.83 18.67 6.75
CA ILE A 711 -17.17 18.50 5.45
C ILE A 711 -17.66 17.21 4.75
N HIS A 712 -17.92 16.13 5.49
CA HIS A 712 -18.55 14.92 4.96
C HIS A 712 -19.99 15.18 4.48
N ALA A 713 -20.80 15.95 5.22
CA ALA A 713 -22.10 16.39 4.71
C ALA A 713 -21.95 17.19 3.39
N HIS A 714 -20.86 17.96 3.23
CA HIS A 714 -20.57 18.66 1.99
C HIS A 714 -20.12 17.77 0.82
N THR A 715 -19.40 16.66 1.04
CA THR A 715 -19.09 15.72 -0.07
C THR A 715 -20.35 15.07 -0.64
N ILE A 716 -21.35 14.81 0.22
CA ILE A 716 -22.68 14.31 -0.18
C ILE A 716 -23.47 15.41 -0.92
N LEU A 717 -23.51 16.64 -0.39
CA LEU A 717 -24.28 17.75 -0.97
C LEU A 717 -23.76 18.24 -2.33
N VAL A 718 -22.45 18.22 -2.58
CA VAL A 718 -21.87 18.53 -3.90
C VAL A 718 -22.01 17.35 -4.86
N GLY A 719 -22.05 16.11 -4.34
CA GLY A 719 -22.21 14.89 -5.11
C GLY A 719 -20.90 14.41 -5.77
N GLY A 720 -20.92 13.19 -6.32
CA GLY A 720 -19.78 12.56 -7.02
C GLY A 720 -18.63 12.07 -6.13
N PHE A 721 -18.41 12.69 -4.96
CA PHE A 721 -17.33 12.32 -4.03
C PHE A 721 -17.64 11.12 -3.12
N THR A 722 -18.91 10.73 -2.99
CA THR A 722 -19.31 9.52 -2.24
C THR A 722 -18.88 8.21 -2.93
N SER A 723 -18.61 8.26 -4.23
CA SER A 723 -18.05 7.18 -5.03
C SER A 723 -16.53 7.31 -5.26
N ASP A 724 -15.86 8.27 -4.64
CA ASP A 724 -14.42 8.47 -4.78
C ASP A 724 -13.67 7.69 -3.69
N LEU A 725 -12.98 6.62 -4.10
CA LEU A 725 -12.23 5.72 -3.21
C LEU A 725 -11.17 6.46 -2.36
N TYR A 726 -10.51 7.49 -2.91
CA TYR A 726 -9.49 8.24 -2.19
C TYR A 726 -10.10 9.17 -1.13
N VAL A 727 -11.23 9.80 -1.46
CA VAL A 727 -12.02 10.56 -0.47
C VAL A 727 -12.59 9.63 0.60
N GLY A 728 -13.12 8.46 0.23
CA GLY A 728 -13.60 7.44 1.16
C GLY A 728 -12.53 6.97 2.15
N ASN A 729 -11.36 6.56 1.66
CA ASN A 729 -10.25 6.12 2.50
C ASN A 729 -9.75 7.24 3.45
N THR A 730 -9.62 8.48 2.97
CA THR A 730 -9.20 9.62 3.82
C THR A 730 -10.28 10.07 4.82
N LEU A 731 -11.55 9.85 4.51
CA LEU A 731 -12.67 10.04 5.44
C LEU A 731 -12.73 8.95 6.53
N ILE A 732 -12.40 7.70 6.18
CA ILE A 732 -12.27 6.59 7.14
C ILE A 732 -11.11 6.87 8.12
N ASP A 733 -9.93 7.23 7.62
CA ASP A 733 -8.76 7.61 8.45
C ASP A 733 -9.10 8.75 9.43
N MET A 734 -9.82 9.78 8.96
CA MET A 734 -10.29 10.88 9.80
C MET A 734 -11.21 10.38 10.92
N TYR A 735 -12.21 9.55 10.61
CA TYR A 735 -13.10 9.02 11.65
C TYR A 735 -12.40 8.06 12.62
N VAL A 736 -11.41 7.30 12.17
CA VAL A 736 -10.60 6.41 13.02
C VAL A 736 -9.74 7.21 14.00
N LYS A 737 -8.99 8.22 13.52
CA LYS A 737 -8.17 9.09 14.39
C LYS A 737 -9.02 9.89 15.38
N CYS A 738 -10.14 10.44 14.91
CA CYS A 738 -11.15 11.10 15.74
C CYS A 738 -11.98 10.13 16.63
N ARG A 739 -11.56 8.86 16.76
CA ARG A 739 -12.14 7.79 17.60
C ARG A 739 -13.62 7.47 17.34
N CYS A 740 -14.22 7.95 16.26
CA CYS A 740 -15.57 7.56 15.85
C CYS A 740 -15.52 6.33 14.92
N LEU A 741 -15.09 5.18 15.44
CA LEU A 741 -15.01 3.93 14.67
C LEU A 741 -16.36 3.58 14.00
N GLY A 742 -17.47 3.77 14.72
CA GLY A 742 -18.82 3.60 14.17
C GLY A 742 -19.23 4.62 13.09
N CYS A 743 -18.55 5.78 12.97
CA CYS A 743 -18.69 6.66 11.82
C CYS A 743 -17.93 6.08 10.61
N GLY A 744 -16.66 5.72 10.81
CA GLY A 744 -15.80 5.15 9.75
C GLY A 744 -16.35 3.83 9.20
N ARG A 745 -16.89 2.97 10.06
CA ARG A 745 -17.53 1.71 9.67
C ARG A 745 -18.71 1.92 8.71
N LYS A 746 -19.56 2.93 8.96
CA LYS A 746 -20.66 3.27 8.04
C LYS A 746 -20.16 3.77 6.69
N VAL A 747 -19.12 4.60 6.69
CA VAL A 747 -18.48 5.04 5.43
C VAL A 747 -17.94 3.85 4.65
N LEU A 748 -17.27 2.89 5.31
CA LEU A 748 -16.86 1.65 4.65
C LEU A 748 -18.06 0.89 4.09
N ASP A 749 -19.09 0.62 4.90
CA ASP A 749 -20.25 -0.16 4.47
C ASP A 749 -20.96 0.50 3.25
N GLU A 750 -21.12 1.83 3.26
CA GLU A 750 -21.79 2.63 2.22
C GLU A 750 -20.93 2.87 0.95
N MET A 751 -19.60 2.74 1.00
CA MET A 751 -18.71 2.93 -0.16
C MET A 751 -18.99 1.90 -1.29
N PRO A 752 -19.18 2.31 -2.55
CA PRO A 752 -19.50 1.38 -3.64
C PRO A 752 -18.32 0.47 -4.01
N ASP A 753 -17.13 1.05 -4.16
CA ASP A 753 -15.87 0.36 -4.39
C ASP A 753 -15.00 0.46 -3.12
N LYS A 754 -14.25 -0.59 -2.81
CA LYS A 754 -13.45 -0.73 -1.58
C LYS A 754 -12.10 -1.36 -1.94
N ASP A 755 -10.99 -0.82 -1.43
CA ASP A 755 -9.65 -1.41 -1.56
C ASP A 755 -9.14 -1.95 -0.22
N VAL A 756 -7.97 -2.57 -0.19
CA VAL A 756 -7.38 -3.13 1.04
C VAL A 756 -7.12 -2.02 2.08
N ILE A 757 -6.89 -0.78 1.65
CA ILE A 757 -6.68 0.38 2.53
C ILE A 757 -7.99 0.75 3.25
N SER A 758 -9.15 0.67 2.59
CA SER A 758 -10.46 0.91 3.19
C SER A 758 -10.70 0.01 4.43
N TRP A 759 -10.33 -1.27 4.33
CA TRP A 759 -10.53 -2.24 5.42
C TRP A 759 -9.44 -2.16 6.48
N THR A 760 -8.16 -2.16 6.08
CA THR A 760 -7.02 -2.16 7.03
C THR A 760 -7.00 -0.94 7.94
N THR A 761 -7.39 0.24 7.42
CA THR A 761 -7.52 1.47 8.24
C THR A 761 -8.50 1.28 9.41
N LEU A 762 -9.61 0.58 9.19
CA LEU A 762 -10.57 0.25 10.25
C LEU A 762 -10.10 -0.90 11.13
N ILE A 763 -9.47 -1.95 10.60
CA ILE A 763 -8.90 -3.05 11.40
C ILE A 763 -7.89 -2.48 12.43
N VAL A 764 -6.98 -1.62 11.99
CA VAL A 764 -6.04 -0.90 12.86
C VAL A 764 -6.76 0.01 13.86
N GLY A 765 -7.85 0.67 13.44
CA GLY A 765 -8.67 1.51 14.32
C GLY A 765 -9.36 0.74 15.44
N TYR A 766 -10.00 -0.39 15.12
CA TYR A 766 -10.65 -1.28 16.08
C TYR A 766 -9.64 -1.95 17.02
N ALA A 767 -8.50 -2.42 16.49
CA ALA A 767 -7.42 -2.98 17.29
C ALA A 767 -6.83 -1.96 18.30
N LYS A 768 -6.59 -0.71 17.86
CA LYS A 768 -6.17 0.38 18.77
C LYS A 768 -7.27 0.85 19.74
N GLY A 769 -8.53 0.47 19.49
CA GLY A 769 -9.66 0.68 20.40
C GLY A 769 -9.93 -0.48 21.37
N GLY A 770 -9.19 -1.59 21.26
CA GLY A 770 -9.36 -2.81 22.06
C GLY A 770 -10.51 -3.73 21.64
N ASP A 771 -11.32 -3.33 20.67
CA ASP A 771 -12.38 -4.14 20.07
C ASP A 771 -11.78 -5.06 18.98
N MET A 772 -11.02 -6.06 19.46
CA MET A 772 -10.40 -7.08 18.61
C MET A 772 -11.42 -7.97 17.90
N ASP A 773 -12.66 -8.03 18.39
CA ASP A 773 -13.70 -8.90 17.85
C ASP A 773 -14.31 -8.28 16.58
N SER A 774 -14.56 -6.96 16.57
CA SER A 774 -14.86 -6.20 15.34
C SER A 774 -13.67 -6.17 14.37
N ALA A 775 -12.43 -6.09 14.88
CA ALA A 775 -11.22 -6.15 14.05
C ALA A 775 -11.11 -7.49 13.31
N ALA A 776 -11.32 -8.60 14.01
CA ALA A 776 -11.33 -9.95 13.44
C ALA A 776 -12.45 -10.13 12.40
N ALA A 777 -13.66 -9.65 12.69
CA ALA A 777 -14.78 -9.73 11.74
C ALA A 777 -14.53 -8.94 10.44
N LEU A 778 -13.85 -7.78 10.52
CA LEU A 778 -13.37 -7.05 9.35
C LEU A 778 -12.24 -7.80 8.62
N PHE A 779 -11.28 -8.34 9.37
CA PHE A 779 -10.14 -9.07 8.82
C PHE A 779 -10.58 -10.32 8.06
N ASP A 780 -11.43 -11.17 8.63
CA ASP A 780 -11.88 -12.40 7.97
C ASP A 780 -12.73 -12.08 6.72
N GLY A 781 -13.52 -10.99 6.75
CA GLY A 781 -14.27 -10.47 5.59
C GLY A 781 -13.44 -9.85 4.46
N LEU A 782 -12.17 -9.49 4.70
CA LEU A 782 -11.27 -8.91 3.70
C LEU A 782 -10.92 -9.95 2.58
N PRO A 783 -11.26 -9.72 1.29
CA PRO A 783 -11.07 -10.73 0.24
C PRO A 783 -9.61 -11.07 -0.07
N LEU A 784 -8.70 -10.11 0.08
CA LEU A 784 -7.25 -10.28 -0.09
C LEU A 784 -6.56 -9.65 1.13
N LYS A 785 -6.06 -10.50 2.03
CA LYS A 785 -5.36 -10.11 3.27
C LYS A 785 -3.89 -9.86 2.96
N ASP A 786 -3.50 -8.59 2.92
CA ASP A 786 -2.10 -8.18 2.71
C ASP A 786 -1.30 -8.26 4.02
N MET A 787 0.01 -7.99 3.93
CA MET A 787 0.90 -7.98 5.10
C MET A 787 0.39 -7.03 6.19
N VAL A 788 -0.06 -5.82 5.83
CA VAL A 788 -0.56 -4.81 6.77
C VAL A 788 -1.77 -5.32 7.55
N ALA A 789 -2.71 -6.02 6.91
CA ALA A 789 -3.83 -6.67 7.58
C ALA A 789 -3.38 -7.72 8.61
N TRP A 790 -2.39 -8.56 8.26
CA TRP A 790 -1.85 -9.57 9.18
C TRP A 790 -1.10 -8.94 10.36
N THR A 791 -0.20 -7.99 10.09
CA THR A 791 0.54 -7.22 11.11
C THR A 791 -0.43 -6.58 12.10
N ALA A 792 -1.48 -5.91 11.61
CA ALA A 792 -2.48 -5.25 12.45
C ALA A 792 -3.17 -6.21 13.43
N MET A 793 -3.49 -7.44 13.00
CA MET A 793 -4.09 -8.45 13.89
C MET A 793 -3.07 -8.97 14.91
N VAL A 794 -1.85 -9.33 14.49
CA VAL A 794 -0.80 -9.85 15.38
C VAL A 794 -0.42 -8.81 16.45
N THR A 795 -0.13 -7.56 16.04
CA THR A 795 0.17 -6.48 16.99
C THR A 795 -1.04 -6.10 17.83
N GLY A 796 -2.25 -6.15 17.25
CA GLY A 796 -3.49 -5.80 17.94
C GLY A 796 -3.82 -6.73 19.09
N TYR A 797 -3.74 -8.05 18.87
CA TYR A 797 -3.95 -9.03 19.93
C TYR A 797 -2.84 -8.96 21.01
N ALA A 798 -1.57 -8.77 20.60
CA ALA A 798 -0.46 -8.61 21.54
C ALA A 798 -0.57 -7.33 22.41
N GLN A 799 -1.04 -6.22 21.85
CA GLN A 799 -1.24 -4.96 22.59
C GLN A 799 -2.45 -5.01 23.55
N ASN A 800 -3.47 -5.81 23.23
CA ASN A 800 -4.69 -5.95 24.03
C ASN A 800 -4.67 -7.15 24.99
N ALA A 801 -3.48 -7.57 25.43
CA ALA A 801 -3.27 -8.67 26.39
C ALA A 801 -3.96 -10.01 26.00
N LYS A 802 -4.06 -10.28 24.69
CA LYS A 802 -4.53 -11.53 24.08
C LYS A 802 -3.39 -12.24 23.32
N PRO A 803 -2.27 -12.60 23.98
CA PRO A 803 -1.07 -13.07 23.29
C PRO A 803 -1.22 -14.46 22.65
N GLY A 804 -2.14 -15.31 23.13
CA GLY A 804 -2.42 -16.60 22.52
C GLY A 804 -2.99 -16.45 21.12
N GLU A 805 -3.97 -15.57 20.96
CA GLU A 805 -4.57 -15.22 19.67
C GLU A 805 -3.56 -14.52 18.75
N ALA A 806 -2.66 -13.68 19.29
CA ALA A 806 -1.59 -13.06 18.50
C ALA A 806 -0.68 -14.10 17.83
N ILE A 807 -0.27 -15.14 18.57
CA ILE A 807 0.52 -16.26 18.04
C ILE A 807 -0.29 -17.08 17.03
N GLN A 808 -1.58 -17.36 17.27
CA GLN A 808 -2.44 -18.06 16.31
C GLN A 808 -2.60 -17.29 14.99
N TYR A 809 -2.72 -15.96 15.03
CA TYR A 809 -2.78 -15.13 13.83
C TYR A 809 -1.43 -15.08 13.09
N PHE A 810 -0.31 -15.11 13.81
CA PHE A 810 1.02 -15.22 13.21
C PHE A 810 1.25 -16.61 12.58
N GLU A 811 0.79 -17.69 13.21
CA GLU A 811 0.80 -19.04 12.62
C GLU A 811 -0.07 -19.11 11.36
N ARG A 812 -1.28 -18.54 11.38
CA ARG A 812 -2.14 -18.38 10.19
C ARG A 812 -1.44 -17.60 9.07
N MET A 813 -0.69 -16.54 9.41
CA MET A 813 0.10 -15.74 8.45
C MET A 813 1.25 -16.56 7.81
N GLN A 814 2.00 -17.32 8.62
CA GLN A 814 3.07 -18.20 8.12
C GLN A 814 2.53 -19.33 7.24
N ASN A 815 1.42 -19.97 7.65
CA ASN A 815 0.75 -20.99 6.86
C ASN A 815 0.12 -20.45 5.55
N ALA A 816 -0.18 -19.15 5.48
CA ALA A 816 -0.58 -18.46 4.26
C ALA A 816 0.60 -18.06 3.34
N GLY A 817 1.85 -18.30 3.75
CA GLY A 817 3.06 -18.01 2.97
C GLY A 817 3.40 -16.51 2.87
N ILE A 818 2.92 -15.70 3.82
CA ILE A 818 3.18 -14.25 3.84
C ILE A 818 4.53 -13.97 4.52
N GLU A 819 5.36 -13.16 3.87
CA GLU A 819 6.66 -12.72 4.39
C GLU A 819 6.50 -11.90 5.68
N THR A 820 7.44 -12.04 6.61
CA THR A 820 7.43 -11.34 7.90
C THR A 820 8.20 -10.03 7.83
N ASP A 821 7.60 -8.96 8.36
CA ASP A 821 8.30 -7.70 8.59
C ASP A 821 8.72 -7.54 10.07
N GLU A 822 9.53 -6.52 10.31
CA GLU A 822 10.03 -6.13 11.64
C GLU A 822 8.90 -5.85 12.64
N VAL A 823 7.83 -5.18 12.19
CA VAL A 823 6.70 -4.79 13.06
C VAL A 823 5.91 -6.03 13.51
N THR A 824 5.66 -6.98 12.60
CA THR A 824 5.03 -8.26 12.94
C THR A 824 5.91 -9.09 13.88
N LEU A 825 7.23 -9.13 13.62
CA LEU A 825 8.19 -9.84 14.48
C LEU A 825 8.18 -9.25 15.90
N VAL A 826 8.33 -7.93 16.08
CA VAL A 826 8.25 -7.29 17.41
C VAL A 826 6.88 -7.56 18.08
N GLY A 827 5.79 -7.58 17.30
CA GLY A 827 4.46 -7.94 17.79
C GLY A 827 4.36 -9.36 18.37
N VAL A 828 4.82 -10.38 17.64
CA VAL A 828 4.76 -11.78 18.11
C VAL A 828 5.82 -12.09 19.17
N ILE A 829 6.99 -11.44 19.13
CA ILE A 829 8.01 -11.50 20.20
C ILE A 829 7.40 -10.99 21.52
N SER A 830 6.66 -9.87 21.48
CA SER A 830 5.93 -9.36 22.65
C SER A 830 4.88 -10.35 23.17
N ALA A 831 4.13 -11.01 22.28
CA ALA A 831 3.17 -12.04 22.67
C ALA A 831 3.83 -13.26 23.34
N CYS A 832 4.96 -13.73 22.81
CA CYS A 832 5.74 -14.81 23.42
C CYS A 832 6.27 -14.41 24.80
N ALA A 833 6.75 -13.16 24.96
CA ALA A 833 7.22 -12.61 26.23
C ALA A 833 6.10 -12.46 27.30
N GLN A 834 4.85 -12.22 26.87
CA GLN A 834 3.70 -12.19 27.76
C GLN A 834 3.35 -13.59 28.28
N LEU A 835 3.36 -14.61 27.40
CA LEU A 835 3.05 -16.00 27.76
C LEU A 835 4.19 -16.75 28.45
N GLY A 836 5.44 -16.36 28.23
CA GLY A 836 6.63 -17.06 28.70
C GLY A 836 6.88 -18.41 28.01
N ALA A 837 6.33 -18.62 26.81
CA ALA A 837 6.39 -19.89 26.09
C ALA A 837 7.68 -20.01 25.24
N ILE A 838 8.57 -20.92 25.62
CA ILE A 838 9.95 -20.98 25.11
C ILE A 838 10.04 -21.61 23.71
N LYS A 839 9.13 -22.52 23.32
CA LYS A 839 9.17 -23.09 21.96
C LYS A 839 8.68 -22.11 20.91
N TYR A 840 7.64 -21.32 21.23
CA TYR A 840 7.21 -20.21 20.38
C TYR A 840 8.30 -19.13 20.27
N ALA A 841 8.99 -18.80 21.38
CA ALA A 841 10.14 -17.89 21.36
C ALA A 841 11.27 -18.38 20.43
N ASN A 842 11.66 -19.66 20.53
CA ASN A 842 12.67 -20.26 19.64
C ASN A 842 12.23 -20.33 18.18
N TRP A 843 10.96 -20.67 17.92
CA TRP A 843 10.39 -20.69 16.56
C TRP A 843 10.38 -19.28 15.92
N VAL A 844 9.98 -18.27 16.68
CA VAL A 844 10.03 -16.86 16.25
C VAL A 844 11.49 -16.39 16.03
N CYS A 845 12.43 -16.82 16.87
CA CYS A 845 13.86 -16.54 16.67
C CYS A 845 14.36 -17.12 15.34
N HIS A 846 14.05 -18.39 15.04
CA HIS A 846 14.41 -19.02 13.76
C HIS A 846 13.75 -18.35 12.53
N ILE A 847 12.57 -17.76 12.69
CA ILE A 847 11.96 -16.93 11.63
C ILE A 847 12.71 -15.60 11.48
N ALA A 848 13.09 -14.93 12.58
CA ALA A 848 13.89 -13.71 12.53
C ALA A 848 15.29 -13.93 11.93
N GLU A 849 15.93 -15.07 12.21
CA GLU A 849 17.17 -15.53 11.56
C GLU A 849 16.95 -15.73 10.05
N ARG A 850 15.94 -16.51 9.66
CA ARG A 850 15.64 -16.84 8.26
C ARG A 850 15.26 -15.61 7.42
N SER A 851 14.53 -14.66 7.99
CA SER A 851 14.17 -13.39 7.35
C SER A 851 15.29 -12.33 7.43
N GLY A 852 16.46 -12.65 8.02
CA GLY A 852 17.64 -11.79 8.05
C GLY A 852 17.66 -10.71 9.13
N PHE A 853 16.63 -10.64 9.98
CA PHE A 853 16.47 -9.61 11.02
C PHE A 853 17.36 -9.81 12.26
N ILE A 854 18.10 -10.91 12.39
CA ILE A 854 18.95 -11.19 13.56
C ILE A 854 20.06 -10.14 13.82
N ASN A 855 20.44 -9.34 12.81
CA ASN A 855 21.37 -8.21 12.97
C ASN A 855 20.66 -6.86 13.23
N ASN A 856 19.33 -6.81 13.26
CA ASN A 856 18.57 -5.60 13.58
C ASN A 856 18.54 -5.38 15.09
N VAL A 857 18.97 -4.20 15.54
CA VAL A 857 19.10 -3.84 16.96
C VAL A 857 17.75 -3.77 17.68
N VAL A 858 16.66 -3.40 17.00
CA VAL A 858 15.29 -3.38 17.54
C VAL A 858 14.81 -4.80 17.82
N VAL A 859 14.93 -5.69 16.81
CA VAL A 859 14.55 -7.10 16.93
C VAL A 859 15.42 -7.81 17.97
N GLY A 860 16.73 -7.59 17.98
CA GLY A 860 17.63 -8.10 19.02
C GLY A 860 17.24 -7.66 20.43
N SER A 861 16.93 -6.37 20.62
CA SER A 861 16.49 -5.82 21.92
C SER A 861 15.17 -6.44 22.40
N ALA A 862 14.27 -6.79 21.47
CA ALA A 862 13.02 -7.48 21.77
C ALA A 862 13.22 -8.99 22.04
N LEU A 863 14.14 -9.66 21.33
CA LEU A 863 14.52 -11.05 21.59
C LEU A 863 15.12 -11.21 23.00
N ILE A 864 15.97 -10.28 23.45
CA ILE A 864 16.53 -10.23 24.81
C ILE A 864 15.41 -10.14 25.86
N ASP A 865 14.45 -9.24 25.66
CA ASP A 865 13.29 -9.07 26.55
C ASP A 865 12.44 -10.35 26.62
N MET A 866 12.18 -10.97 25.47
CA MET A 866 11.43 -12.22 25.35
C MET A 866 12.13 -13.39 26.05
N TYR A 867 13.40 -13.67 25.75
CA TYR A 867 14.13 -14.77 26.39
C TYR A 867 14.24 -14.57 27.91
N SER A 868 14.45 -13.33 28.37
CA SER A 868 14.37 -12.98 29.79
C SER A 868 13.01 -13.34 30.37
N LYS A 869 11.92 -12.94 29.70
CA LYS A 869 10.52 -13.18 30.12
C LYS A 869 10.00 -14.61 29.91
N CYS A 870 10.71 -15.45 29.16
CA CYS A 870 10.48 -16.89 29.02
C CYS A 870 11.28 -17.76 30.01
N GLY A 871 12.06 -17.17 30.92
CA GLY A 871 12.78 -17.92 31.95
C GLY A 871 14.07 -18.58 31.43
N THR A 872 14.80 -17.87 30.58
CA THR A 872 16.11 -18.26 30.02
C THR A 872 16.96 -16.99 29.86
N VAL A 873 17.54 -16.48 30.95
CA VAL A 873 18.35 -15.24 30.93
C VAL A 873 19.71 -15.46 30.25
N GLU A 874 20.17 -16.70 30.25
CA GLU A 874 21.32 -17.21 29.52
C GLU A 874 21.12 -17.01 28.01
N ASP A 875 19.92 -17.30 27.50
CA ASP A 875 19.59 -17.17 26.07
C ASP A 875 19.42 -15.70 25.67
N ALA A 876 18.86 -14.88 26.56
CA ALA A 876 18.85 -13.43 26.41
C ALA A 876 20.29 -12.88 26.34
N TYR A 877 21.19 -13.36 27.20
CA TYR A 877 22.60 -12.98 27.18
C TYR A 877 23.32 -13.49 25.91
N ARG A 878 23.02 -14.70 25.43
CA ARG A 878 23.56 -15.21 24.15
C ARG A 878 23.16 -14.35 22.95
N VAL A 879 21.92 -13.83 22.92
CA VAL A 879 21.48 -12.85 21.92
C VAL A 879 22.24 -11.53 22.09
N PHE A 880 22.26 -10.97 23.30
CA PHE A 880 22.94 -9.70 23.62
C PHE A 880 24.42 -9.74 23.24
N ASP A 881 25.11 -10.83 23.55
CA ASP A 881 26.54 -10.95 23.29
C ASP A 881 26.83 -10.98 21.77
N GLY A 882 26.05 -11.76 21.02
CA GLY A 882 26.13 -11.86 19.56
C GLY A 882 25.72 -10.60 18.78
N MET A 883 25.14 -9.57 19.42
CA MET A 883 24.77 -8.31 18.76
C MET A 883 26.01 -7.47 18.42
N LYS A 884 26.33 -7.39 17.12
CA LYS A 884 27.43 -6.57 16.56
C LYS A 884 27.29 -5.06 16.83
N VAL A 885 26.06 -4.59 17.03
CA VAL A 885 25.73 -3.21 17.39
C VAL A 885 24.74 -3.27 18.55
N ARG A 886 25.14 -2.71 19.69
CA ARG A 886 24.33 -2.60 20.90
C ARG A 886 23.88 -1.14 21.05
N ASN A 887 22.77 -0.90 21.73
CA ASN A 887 22.27 0.45 22.03
C ASN A 887 21.67 0.52 23.44
N VAL A 888 21.17 1.69 23.83
CA VAL A 888 20.58 1.92 25.16
C VAL A 888 19.44 0.94 25.49
N TYR A 889 18.69 0.47 24.49
CA TYR A 889 17.60 -0.49 24.66
C TYR A 889 18.14 -1.91 24.88
N SER A 890 19.11 -2.39 24.09
CA SER A 890 19.66 -3.74 24.25
C SER A 890 20.36 -3.92 25.61
N TYR A 891 21.09 -2.90 26.08
CA TYR A 891 21.65 -2.90 27.44
C TYR A 891 20.54 -2.86 28.50
N SER A 892 19.55 -1.99 28.37
CA SER A 892 18.46 -1.87 29.37
C SER A 892 17.61 -3.15 29.46
N SER A 893 17.28 -3.80 28.34
CA SER A 893 16.58 -5.10 28.32
C SER A 893 17.37 -6.18 29.07
N MET A 894 18.69 -6.23 28.89
CA MET A 894 19.54 -7.25 29.54
C MET A 894 19.72 -6.97 31.04
N ILE A 895 19.89 -5.70 31.43
CA ILE A 895 19.95 -5.26 32.84
C ILE A 895 18.63 -5.58 33.56
N VAL A 896 17.48 -5.30 32.93
CA VAL A 896 16.15 -5.67 33.46
C VAL A 896 15.98 -7.19 33.52
N GLY A 897 16.46 -7.93 32.51
CA GLY A 897 16.48 -9.39 32.52
C GLY A 897 17.21 -9.97 33.74
N PHE A 898 18.45 -9.53 33.98
CA PHE A 898 19.20 -9.91 35.19
C PHE A 898 18.48 -9.51 36.50
N ALA A 899 17.88 -8.32 36.56
CA ALA A 899 17.11 -7.87 37.73
C ALA A 899 15.87 -8.74 38.00
N MET A 900 15.14 -9.13 36.95
CA MET A 900 13.99 -10.04 37.03
C MET A 900 14.39 -11.46 37.45
N HIS A 901 15.63 -11.89 37.20
CA HIS A 901 16.13 -13.23 37.53
C HIS A 901 16.86 -13.31 38.88
N GLY A 902 16.94 -12.20 39.63
CA GLY A 902 17.68 -12.12 40.90
C GLY A 902 19.20 -12.03 40.73
N GLN A 903 19.70 -11.90 39.50
CA GLN A 903 21.14 -11.81 39.20
C GLN A 903 21.63 -10.35 39.33
N GLY A 904 21.31 -9.68 40.45
CA GLY A 904 21.51 -8.24 40.60
C GLY A 904 22.96 -7.77 40.44
N HIS A 905 23.93 -8.58 40.87
CA HIS A 905 25.36 -8.30 40.65
C HIS A 905 25.75 -8.32 39.16
N ALA A 906 25.11 -9.14 38.32
CA ALA A 906 25.33 -9.15 36.87
C ALA A 906 24.69 -7.93 36.20
N ALA A 907 23.49 -7.52 36.63
CA ALA A 907 22.85 -6.28 36.20
C ALA A 907 23.73 -5.06 36.51
N LEU A 908 24.30 -4.99 37.72
CA LEU A 908 25.22 -3.93 38.13
C LEU A 908 26.54 -3.96 37.34
N LYS A 909 27.14 -5.13 37.11
CA LYS A 909 28.35 -5.25 36.29
C LYS A 909 28.10 -4.72 34.87
N LEU A 910 26.99 -5.13 34.24
CA LEU A 910 26.64 -4.72 32.88
C LEU A 910 26.31 -3.22 32.77
N PHE A 911 25.80 -2.60 33.83
CA PHE A 911 25.65 -1.14 33.91
C PHE A 911 26.99 -0.40 33.95
N HIS A 912 28.00 -0.92 34.66
CA HIS A 912 29.34 -0.32 34.66
C HIS A 912 30.02 -0.49 33.28
N GLU A 913 29.92 -1.68 32.66
CA GLU A 913 30.36 -1.91 31.27
C GLU A 913 29.70 -0.91 30.31
N MET A 914 28.39 -0.70 30.44
CA MET A 914 27.65 0.30 29.64
C MET A 914 28.20 1.71 29.82
N ALA A 915 28.48 2.11 31.07
CA ALA A 915 29.01 3.44 31.41
C ALA A 915 30.46 3.68 30.95
N GLU A 916 31.21 2.62 30.63
CA GLU A 916 32.53 2.69 29.98
C GLU A 916 32.44 2.87 28.45
N THR A 917 31.23 2.86 27.86
CA THR A 917 30.98 3.09 26.43
C THR A 917 30.32 4.45 26.15
N ASP A 918 30.27 4.87 24.88
CA ASP A 918 29.50 6.04 24.42
C ASP A 918 27.97 5.92 24.65
N ILE A 919 27.46 4.73 24.99
CA ILE A 919 26.03 4.44 25.12
C ILE A 919 25.53 4.88 26.50
N ARG A 920 25.15 6.16 26.61
CA ARG A 920 24.66 6.75 27.86
C ARG A 920 23.42 6.03 28.44
N PRO A 921 23.41 5.67 29.74
CA PRO A 921 22.23 5.21 30.46
C PRO A 921 21.04 6.17 30.35
N ASN A 922 19.82 5.62 30.38
CA ASN A 922 18.58 6.39 30.40
C ASN A 922 17.66 6.00 31.58
N ARG A 923 16.46 6.59 31.64
CA ARG A 923 15.44 6.31 32.66
C ARG A 923 15.10 4.81 32.81
N VAL A 924 15.01 4.08 31.70
CA VAL A 924 14.72 2.63 31.73
C VAL A 924 15.91 1.85 32.28
N THR A 925 17.13 2.25 31.93
CA THR A 925 18.36 1.66 32.49
C THR A 925 18.42 1.81 34.01
N PHE A 926 18.07 2.98 34.53
CA PHE A 926 18.08 3.26 35.97
C PHE A 926 16.98 2.53 36.74
N VAL A 927 15.76 2.44 36.21
CA VAL A 927 14.70 1.56 36.77
C VAL A 927 15.19 0.11 36.83
N GLY A 928 15.94 -0.37 35.82
CA GLY A 928 16.55 -1.70 35.81
C GLY A 928 17.52 -1.94 36.97
N VAL A 929 18.54 -1.09 37.15
CA VAL A 929 19.53 -1.28 38.23
C VAL A 929 18.95 -1.02 39.63
N LEU A 930 17.98 -0.11 39.78
CA LEU A 930 17.32 0.09 41.07
C LEU A 930 16.41 -1.11 41.42
N THR A 931 15.76 -1.73 40.45
CA THR A 931 15.02 -3.00 40.65
C THR A 931 15.98 -4.13 41.05
N ALA A 932 17.17 -4.22 40.43
CA ALA A 932 18.21 -5.16 40.84
C ALA A 932 18.67 -4.92 42.29
N CYS A 933 18.83 -3.66 42.70
CA CYS A 933 19.15 -3.33 44.10
C CYS A 933 18.02 -3.71 45.06
N SER A 934 16.76 -3.50 44.69
CA SER A 934 15.60 -3.89 45.51
C SER A 934 15.55 -5.41 45.74
N HIS A 935 15.65 -6.19 44.66
CA HIS A 935 15.59 -7.65 44.72
C HIS A 935 16.75 -8.30 45.49
N MET A 936 17.87 -7.58 45.67
CA MET A 936 19.05 -8.02 46.42
C MET A 936 19.23 -7.34 47.79
N GLY A 937 18.34 -6.41 48.19
CA GLY A 937 18.48 -5.65 49.44
C GLY A 937 19.65 -4.66 49.48
N LEU A 938 20.19 -4.24 48.32
CA LEU A 938 21.41 -3.43 48.20
C LEU A 938 21.13 -1.93 48.40
N VAL A 939 20.61 -1.55 49.57
CA VAL A 939 20.08 -0.20 49.88
C VAL A 939 21.06 0.92 49.53
N GLU A 940 22.29 0.85 50.02
CA GLU A 940 23.25 1.95 49.86
C GLU A 940 23.78 2.07 48.42
N GLN A 941 23.87 0.96 47.67
CA GLN A 941 24.17 1.01 46.23
C GLN A 941 22.99 1.62 45.45
N GLY A 942 21.76 1.30 45.84
CA GLY A 942 20.55 1.94 45.30
C GLY A 942 20.55 3.46 45.50
N ARG A 943 20.89 3.94 46.70
CA ARG A 943 21.05 5.39 46.98
C ARG A 943 22.13 6.03 46.11
N GLN A 944 23.30 5.40 46.00
CA GLN A 944 24.41 5.91 45.20
C GLN A 944 24.05 6.02 43.72
N LEU A 945 23.39 4.98 43.17
CA LEU A 945 22.91 4.98 41.78
C LEU A 945 21.85 6.06 41.57
N PHE A 946 20.84 6.15 42.45
CA PHE A 946 19.78 7.16 42.37
C PHE A 946 20.34 8.59 42.39
N ALA A 947 21.28 8.88 43.30
CA ALA A 947 21.96 10.17 43.35
C ALA A 947 22.86 10.44 42.12
N SER A 948 23.41 9.40 41.49
CA SER A 948 24.23 9.54 40.28
C SER A 948 23.42 9.89 39.03
N MET A 949 22.12 9.54 38.99
CA MET A 949 21.25 9.71 37.81
C MET A 949 21.33 11.13 37.24
N GLU A 950 21.01 12.12 38.08
CA GLU A 950 21.00 13.52 37.69
C GLU A 950 22.42 14.10 37.72
N LYS A 951 23.19 13.84 38.78
CA LYS A 951 24.53 14.41 39.01
C LYS A 951 25.57 14.03 37.96
N CYS A 952 25.54 12.79 37.46
CA CYS A 952 26.56 12.25 36.55
C CYS A 952 26.03 12.06 35.12
N TYR A 953 24.75 11.75 34.94
CA TYR A 953 24.17 11.39 33.64
C TYR A 953 23.11 12.38 33.13
N GLY A 954 22.69 13.36 33.93
CA GLY A 954 21.63 14.32 33.57
C GLY A 954 20.23 13.70 33.48
N VAL A 955 20.04 12.51 34.04
CA VAL A 955 18.75 11.78 34.04
C VAL A 955 17.93 12.23 35.25
N ALA A 956 17.10 13.25 35.08
CA ALA A 956 16.16 13.68 36.11
C ALA A 956 15.25 12.50 36.56
N PRO A 957 15.14 12.21 37.86
CA PRO A 957 14.24 11.20 38.39
C PRO A 957 12.77 11.40 37.98
N VAL A 958 12.07 10.29 37.81
CA VAL A 958 10.61 10.24 37.62
C VAL A 958 10.01 9.18 38.55
N ALA A 959 8.70 9.22 38.75
CA ALA A 959 8.00 8.45 39.79
C ALA A 959 8.31 6.93 39.81
N ASP A 960 8.62 6.28 38.68
CA ASP A 960 9.05 4.87 38.66
C ASP A 960 10.37 4.62 39.43
N HIS A 961 11.31 5.56 39.39
CA HIS A 961 12.56 5.48 40.16
C HIS A 961 12.31 5.67 41.66
N TYR A 962 11.37 6.56 42.01
CA TYR A 962 10.90 6.71 43.39
C TYR A 962 10.17 5.44 43.86
N ALA A 963 9.37 4.79 43.02
CA ALA A 963 8.76 3.50 43.33
C ALA A 963 9.83 2.42 43.60
N CYS A 964 10.91 2.35 42.80
CA CYS A 964 12.03 1.46 43.10
C CYS A 964 12.72 1.79 44.43
N MET A 965 12.94 3.07 44.76
CA MET A 965 13.53 3.46 46.04
C MET A 965 12.62 3.18 47.25
N VAL A 966 11.31 3.37 47.10
CA VAL A 966 10.29 3.03 48.09
C VAL A 966 10.22 1.51 48.32
N ASP A 967 10.37 0.70 47.26
CA ASP A 967 10.50 -0.77 47.36
C ASP A 967 11.81 -1.18 48.05
N ILE A 968 12.95 -0.56 47.70
CA ILE A 968 14.26 -0.79 48.37
C ILE A 968 14.17 -0.52 49.88
N LEU A 969 13.69 0.66 50.28
CA LEU A 969 13.59 1.07 51.68
C LEU A 969 12.54 0.25 52.43
N GLY A 970 11.39 0.02 51.79
CA GLY A 970 10.28 -0.73 52.36
C GLY A 970 10.65 -2.18 52.64
N ARG A 971 11.28 -2.88 51.68
CA ARG A 971 11.76 -4.26 51.89
C ARG A 971 12.83 -4.33 52.97
N ALA A 972 13.70 -3.33 53.07
CA ALA A 972 14.69 -3.20 54.14
C ALA A 972 14.11 -2.84 55.52
N GLY A 973 12.77 -2.74 55.66
CA GLY A 973 12.09 -2.44 56.93
C GLY A 973 12.09 -0.97 57.32
N ARG A 974 12.61 -0.08 56.48
CA ARG A 974 12.68 1.38 56.71
C ARG A 974 11.38 2.05 56.28
N LEU A 975 10.26 1.61 56.86
CA LEU A 975 8.91 1.99 56.42
C LEU A 975 8.63 3.49 56.55
N GLU A 976 9.11 4.12 57.61
CA GLU A 976 8.89 5.53 57.92
C GLU A 976 9.59 6.43 56.89
N GLU A 977 10.85 6.12 56.54
CA GLU A 977 11.60 6.81 55.48
C GLU A 977 11.01 6.52 54.09
N SER A 978 10.50 5.30 53.88
CA SER A 978 9.82 4.93 52.64
C SER A 978 8.49 5.70 52.44
N LEU A 979 7.75 5.93 53.54
CA LEU A 979 6.58 6.81 53.57
C LEU A 979 6.97 8.28 53.34
N GLU A 980 8.01 8.77 54.02
CA GLU A 980 8.51 10.14 53.85
C GLU A 980 8.92 10.40 52.39
N LEU A 981 9.65 9.47 51.76
CA LEU A 981 10.04 9.57 50.35
C LEU A 981 8.82 9.57 49.40
N ALA A 982 7.80 8.76 49.68
CA ALA A 982 6.55 8.73 48.90
C ALA A 982 5.71 10.01 49.06
N GLN A 983 5.87 10.74 50.18
CA GLN A 983 5.18 12.01 50.44
C GLN A 983 5.96 13.26 50.00
N THR A 984 7.29 13.18 49.92
CA THR A 984 8.18 14.33 49.63
C THR A 984 8.73 14.35 48.21
N MET A 985 8.48 13.32 47.40
CA MET A 985 8.92 13.26 46.01
C MET A 985 8.36 14.43 45.16
N PRO A 986 9.17 15.06 44.28
CA PRO A 986 8.81 16.29 43.56
C PRO A 986 7.92 16.07 42.32
N VAL A 987 7.33 14.88 42.20
CA VAL A 987 6.47 14.47 41.07
C VAL A 987 5.32 13.62 41.63
N ASP A 988 4.14 13.67 41.00
CA ASP A 988 2.95 12.99 41.51
C ASP A 988 3.16 11.46 41.66
N PRO A 989 2.90 10.86 42.83
CA PRO A 989 3.08 9.43 43.06
C PRO A 989 1.95 8.62 42.40
N HIS A 990 2.31 7.76 41.45
CA HIS A 990 1.39 6.77 40.87
C HIS A 990 1.22 5.54 41.77
N ALA A 991 0.27 4.67 41.40
CA ALA A 991 -0.09 3.49 42.18
C ALA A 991 1.08 2.53 42.46
N GLY A 992 2.11 2.49 41.60
CA GLY A 992 3.30 1.66 41.83
C GLY A 992 4.09 2.08 43.09
N VAL A 993 4.15 3.38 43.40
CA VAL A 993 4.82 3.91 44.60
C VAL A 993 4.10 3.41 45.86
N TRP A 994 2.80 3.70 45.95
CA TRP A 994 1.98 3.29 47.10
C TRP A 994 1.78 1.77 47.18
N GLY A 995 1.80 1.06 46.06
CA GLY A 995 1.74 -0.40 45.98
C GLY A 995 3.00 -1.07 46.55
N ALA A 996 4.18 -0.51 46.28
CA ALA A 996 5.43 -0.95 46.89
C ALA A 996 5.41 -0.74 48.42
N LEU A 997 4.98 0.43 48.89
CA LEU A 997 4.85 0.71 50.33
C LEU A 997 3.81 -0.20 51.01
N LEU A 998 2.64 -0.40 50.41
CA LEU A 998 1.62 -1.33 50.94
C LEU A 998 2.13 -2.78 50.98
N GLY A 999 2.94 -3.20 49.99
CA GLY A 999 3.62 -4.49 49.98
C GLY A 999 4.67 -4.63 51.08
N ALA A 1000 5.47 -3.58 51.32
CA ALA A 1000 6.42 -3.53 52.42
C ALA A 1000 5.73 -3.60 53.80
N CYS A 1001 4.63 -2.88 53.98
CA CYS A 1001 3.82 -2.95 55.20
C CYS A 1001 3.16 -4.33 55.41
N HIS A 1002 2.95 -5.12 54.34
CA HIS A 1002 2.51 -6.51 54.46
C HIS A 1002 3.61 -7.43 54.96
N ILE A 1003 4.85 -7.24 54.50
CA ILE A 1003 6.03 -8.02 54.93
C ILE A 1003 6.37 -7.71 56.39
N HIS A 1004 6.40 -6.43 56.76
CA HIS A 1004 6.84 -5.95 58.08
C HIS A 1004 5.70 -5.71 59.08
N GLY A 1005 4.46 -6.03 58.72
CA GLY A 1005 3.32 -6.09 59.65
C GLY A 1005 2.80 -4.75 60.19
N ASN A 1006 3.00 -3.63 59.49
CA ASN A 1006 2.57 -2.29 59.94
C ASN A 1006 1.17 -1.93 59.38
N PRO A 1007 0.08 -1.98 60.17
CA PRO A 1007 -1.29 -1.77 59.68
C PRO A 1007 -1.65 -0.30 59.43
N ASP A 1008 -0.89 0.65 59.99
CA ASP A 1008 -1.27 2.06 60.00
C ASP A 1008 -0.63 2.80 58.82
N ILE A 1009 0.66 2.55 58.51
CA ILE A 1009 1.26 2.98 57.23
C ILE A 1009 0.56 2.29 56.04
N ALA A 1010 0.13 1.03 56.20
CA ALA A 1010 -0.69 0.33 55.22
C ALA A 1010 -2.02 1.05 54.94
N GLN A 1011 -2.69 1.61 55.97
CA GLN A 1011 -3.94 2.36 55.77
C GLN A 1011 -3.70 3.69 55.02
N ILE A 1012 -2.55 4.35 55.22
CA ILE A 1012 -2.18 5.55 54.45
C ILE A 1012 -1.99 5.16 52.98
N ALA A 1013 -1.09 4.21 52.69
CA ALA A 1013 -0.77 3.78 51.34
C ALA A 1013 -2.00 3.26 50.58
N ALA A 1014 -2.85 2.46 51.25
CA ALA A 1014 -4.08 1.95 50.67
C ALA A 1014 -5.13 3.05 50.39
N SER A 1015 -5.15 4.16 51.15
CA SER A 1015 -6.08 5.27 50.89
C SER A 1015 -5.77 5.93 49.55
N HIS A 1016 -4.50 6.28 49.30
CA HIS A 1016 -4.07 6.83 48.00
C HIS A 1016 -4.28 5.82 46.86
N LEU A 1017 -4.05 4.52 47.08
CA LEU A 1017 -4.39 3.48 46.10
C LEU A 1017 -5.90 3.39 45.80
N PHE A 1018 -6.79 3.71 46.74
CA PHE A 1018 -8.24 3.71 46.49
C PHE A 1018 -8.73 4.95 45.73
N GLU A 1019 -7.92 6.01 45.69
CA GLU A 1019 -8.13 7.23 44.90
C GLU A 1019 -7.56 7.06 43.48
N LEU A 1020 -6.33 6.55 43.36
CA LEU A 1020 -5.63 6.32 42.08
C LEU A 1020 -6.19 5.12 41.30
N GLU A 1021 -6.47 4.01 41.98
CA GLU A 1021 -6.99 2.76 41.41
C GLU A 1021 -8.29 2.33 42.12
N PRO A 1022 -9.40 3.06 41.92
CA PRO A 1022 -10.64 2.82 42.65
C PRO A 1022 -11.22 1.41 42.46
N ASP A 1023 -10.88 0.74 41.35
CA ASP A 1023 -11.31 -0.63 41.02
C ASP A 1023 -10.20 -1.68 41.20
N GLY A 1024 -9.00 -1.28 41.64
CA GLY A 1024 -7.82 -2.13 41.84
C GLY A 1024 -7.98 -3.09 43.02
N ILE A 1025 -8.71 -4.20 42.83
CA ILE A 1025 -9.13 -5.08 43.93
C ILE A 1025 -7.97 -5.70 44.72
N GLY A 1026 -6.79 -5.84 44.11
CA GLY A 1026 -5.57 -6.30 44.80
C GLY A 1026 -5.25 -5.46 46.03
N ASN A 1027 -5.35 -4.13 45.92
CA ASN A 1027 -5.03 -3.16 46.97
C ASN A 1027 -5.95 -3.35 48.20
N TYR A 1028 -7.24 -3.61 47.97
CA TYR A 1028 -8.21 -3.92 49.02
C TYR A 1028 -7.96 -5.28 49.67
N ILE A 1029 -7.52 -6.28 48.89
CA ILE A 1029 -7.20 -7.62 49.40
C ILE A 1029 -5.95 -7.57 50.27
N VAL A 1030 -4.89 -6.87 49.85
CA VAL A 1030 -3.67 -6.73 50.65
C VAL A 1030 -3.95 -6.00 51.96
N LEU A 1031 -4.65 -4.85 51.95
CA LEU A 1031 -5.06 -4.18 53.19
C LEU A 1031 -5.92 -5.09 54.09
N SER A 1032 -6.88 -5.83 53.52
CA SER A 1032 -7.69 -6.80 54.27
C SER A 1032 -6.88 -7.98 54.84
N ASN A 1033 -5.73 -8.32 54.25
CA ASN A 1033 -4.84 -9.35 54.77
C ASN A 1033 -3.97 -8.80 55.91
N ILE A 1034 -3.43 -7.59 55.76
CA ILE A 1034 -2.66 -6.90 56.81
C ILE A 1034 -3.50 -6.75 58.09
N TYR A 1035 -4.76 -6.30 57.97
CA TYR A 1035 -5.64 -6.24 59.14
C TYR A 1035 -5.99 -7.60 59.73
N ALA A 1036 -6.06 -8.67 58.94
CA ALA A 1036 -6.29 -10.01 59.47
C ALA A 1036 -5.06 -10.53 60.26
N LEU A 1037 -3.85 -10.28 59.76
CA LEU A 1037 -2.60 -10.61 60.45
C LEU A 1037 -2.43 -9.78 61.74
N ALA A 1038 -2.87 -8.52 61.74
CA ALA A 1038 -2.89 -7.66 62.93
C ALA A 1038 -4.09 -7.92 63.87
N GLY A 1039 -4.94 -8.93 63.62
CA GLY A 1039 -6.12 -9.25 64.43
C GLY A 1039 -7.27 -8.21 64.39
N ARG A 1040 -7.19 -7.20 63.52
CA ARG A 1040 -8.11 -6.06 63.40
C ARG A 1040 -9.36 -6.42 62.58
N TRP A 1041 -10.15 -7.38 63.08
CA TRP A 1041 -11.28 -7.98 62.35
C TRP A 1041 -12.40 -7.00 61.96
N ASP A 1042 -12.63 -5.93 62.72
CA ASP A 1042 -13.58 -4.88 62.33
C ASP A 1042 -13.12 -4.09 61.09
N ASP A 1043 -11.82 -3.86 60.96
CA ASP A 1043 -11.23 -3.21 59.78
C ASP A 1043 -11.33 -4.14 58.56
N VAL A 1044 -11.06 -5.44 58.74
CA VAL A 1044 -11.33 -6.49 57.73
C VAL A 1044 -12.80 -6.46 57.28
N SER A 1045 -13.73 -6.35 58.23
CA SER A 1045 -15.17 -6.23 57.98
C SER A 1045 -15.50 -4.97 57.17
N ARG A 1046 -14.91 -3.82 57.52
CA ARG A 1046 -15.08 -2.54 56.80
C ARG A 1046 -14.57 -2.63 55.35
N VAL A 1047 -13.37 -3.17 55.12
CA VAL A 1047 -12.79 -3.30 53.77
C VAL A 1047 -13.61 -4.25 52.91
N ARG A 1048 -14.01 -5.43 53.42
CA ARG A 1048 -14.86 -6.38 52.68
C ARG A 1048 -16.25 -5.80 52.35
N LYS A 1049 -16.85 -5.00 53.26
CA LYS A 1049 -18.08 -4.24 53.00
C LYS A 1049 -17.89 -3.14 51.94
N LEU A 1050 -16.72 -2.51 51.84
CA LEU A 1050 -16.39 -1.54 50.79
C LEU A 1050 -16.26 -2.20 49.42
N MET A 1051 -15.52 -3.31 49.31
CA MET A 1051 -15.39 -4.10 48.07
C MET A 1051 -16.77 -4.54 47.54
N LYS A 1052 -17.64 -5.07 48.42
CA LYS A 1052 -19.00 -5.49 48.05
C LYS A 1052 -19.89 -4.34 47.58
N ARG A 1053 -19.75 -3.12 48.17
CA ARG A 1053 -20.48 -1.92 47.74
C ARG A 1053 -20.01 -1.38 46.38
N LYS A 1054 -18.71 -1.48 46.07
CA LYS A 1054 -18.16 -1.15 44.74
C LYS A 1054 -18.44 -2.24 43.67
N GLY A 1055 -18.84 -3.44 44.09
CA GLY A 1055 -19.10 -4.57 43.17
C GLY A 1055 -17.83 -5.28 42.68
N LEU A 1056 -16.69 -5.04 43.32
CA LEU A 1056 -15.39 -5.57 42.90
C LEU A 1056 -15.36 -7.11 43.05
N LYS A 1057 -14.96 -7.82 41.99
CA LYS A 1057 -14.79 -9.28 41.98
C LYS A 1057 -13.31 -9.64 42.08
N LYS A 1058 -12.97 -10.66 42.89
CA LYS A 1058 -11.58 -11.13 43.00
C LYS A 1058 -11.16 -11.80 41.68
N ASN A 1059 -10.05 -11.33 41.11
CA ASN A 1059 -9.38 -12.00 39.99
C ASN A 1059 -8.94 -13.41 40.42
N PRO A 1060 -9.24 -14.48 39.64
CA PRO A 1060 -8.75 -15.81 39.95
C PRO A 1060 -7.22 -15.82 39.87
N GLY A 1061 -6.58 -16.48 40.83
CA GLY A 1061 -5.18 -16.85 40.72
C GLY A 1061 -5.10 -18.10 39.84
N TYR A 1062 -4.30 -18.05 38.79
CA TYR A 1062 -4.01 -19.19 37.92
C TYR A 1062 -2.53 -19.27 37.61
N SER A 1063 -2.08 -20.48 37.31
CA SER A 1063 -0.71 -20.78 36.91
C SER A 1063 -0.73 -21.61 35.63
N TRP A 1064 0.21 -21.40 34.72
CA TRP A 1064 0.25 -22.11 33.44
C TRP A 1064 1.64 -22.67 33.10
N VAL A 1065 1.64 -23.74 32.31
CA VAL A 1065 2.82 -24.52 31.91
C VAL A 1065 2.74 -24.87 30.42
N GLU A 1066 3.86 -24.76 29.73
CA GLU A 1066 4.01 -25.24 28.36
C GLU A 1066 4.21 -26.76 28.33
N GLY A 1067 3.21 -27.51 27.86
CA GLY A 1067 3.25 -28.97 27.78
C GLY A 1067 4.24 -29.48 26.71
N LYS A 1068 4.47 -30.81 26.65
CA LYS A 1068 5.39 -31.44 25.66
C LYS A 1068 5.16 -30.95 24.22
N ASN A 1069 3.91 -30.76 23.82
CA ASN A 1069 3.52 -30.37 22.46
C ASN A 1069 3.56 -28.85 22.19
N GLY A 1070 3.98 -28.01 23.14
CA GLY A 1070 3.95 -26.54 23.01
C GLY A 1070 2.61 -25.90 23.39
N VAL A 1071 1.55 -26.71 23.52
CA VAL A 1071 0.25 -26.29 24.08
C VAL A 1071 0.43 -25.79 25.51
N ILE A 1072 -0.14 -24.61 25.81
CA ILE A 1072 -0.18 -24.04 27.15
C ILE A 1072 -1.35 -24.67 27.92
N HIS A 1073 -1.08 -25.14 29.13
CA HIS A 1073 -2.09 -25.66 30.05
C HIS A 1073 -2.19 -24.72 31.26
N GLU A 1074 -3.37 -24.12 31.44
CA GLU A 1074 -3.69 -23.27 32.59
C GLU A 1074 -4.35 -24.10 33.71
N PHE A 1075 -4.10 -23.71 34.95
CA PHE A 1075 -4.66 -24.33 36.15
C PHE A 1075 -5.14 -23.26 37.13
N VAL A 1076 -6.39 -23.34 37.56
CA VAL A 1076 -6.90 -22.55 38.71
C VAL A 1076 -6.67 -23.30 40.04
N ALA A 1077 -6.92 -22.64 41.17
CA ALA A 1077 -6.96 -23.33 42.45
C ALA A 1077 -8.15 -24.32 42.52
N ASN A 1078 -7.89 -25.55 42.97
CA ASN A 1078 -8.84 -26.67 43.01
C ASN A 1078 -9.44 -27.06 41.64
N ASP A 1079 -8.60 -27.09 40.59
CA ASP A 1079 -9.04 -27.39 39.22
C ASP A 1079 -9.35 -28.89 38.99
N LEU A 1080 -10.58 -29.16 38.54
CA LEU A 1080 -11.08 -30.49 38.16
C LEU A 1080 -11.43 -30.59 36.67
N THR A 1081 -11.22 -29.53 35.89
CA THR A 1081 -11.64 -29.43 34.48
C THR A 1081 -10.66 -30.07 33.50
N HIS A 1082 -9.38 -30.15 33.88
CA HIS A 1082 -8.33 -30.73 33.03
C HIS A 1082 -8.51 -32.24 32.86
N SER A 1083 -8.39 -32.73 31.63
CA SER A 1083 -8.62 -34.15 31.25
C SER A 1083 -7.74 -35.16 32.00
N LYS A 1084 -6.61 -34.73 32.57
CA LYS A 1084 -5.70 -35.53 33.40
C LYS A 1084 -5.76 -35.20 34.89
N SER A 1085 -6.79 -34.48 35.39
CA SER A 1085 -6.86 -34.03 36.79
C SER A 1085 -6.61 -35.15 37.82
N SER A 1086 -7.11 -36.37 37.59
CA SER A 1086 -6.84 -37.54 38.44
C SER A 1086 -5.36 -37.96 38.48
N GLU A 1087 -4.67 -37.97 37.33
CA GLU A 1087 -3.23 -38.24 37.26
C GLU A 1087 -2.41 -37.14 37.94
N ILE A 1088 -2.79 -35.87 37.70
CA ILE A 1088 -2.11 -34.69 38.25
C ILE A 1088 -2.20 -34.69 39.78
N ARG A 1089 -3.39 -34.91 40.35
CA ARG A 1089 -3.54 -35.01 41.81
C ARG A 1089 -2.72 -36.14 42.41
N ARG A 1090 -2.69 -37.33 41.80
CA ARG A 1090 -1.87 -38.46 42.29
C ARG A 1090 -0.37 -38.12 42.32
N VAL A 1091 0.13 -37.37 41.34
CA VAL A 1091 1.53 -36.89 41.33
C VAL A 1091 1.75 -35.81 42.40
N LEU A 1092 0.78 -34.92 42.64
CA LEU A 1092 0.84 -33.95 43.73
C LEU A 1092 0.82 -34.62 45.11
N GLU A 1093 0.02 -35.68 45.27
CA GLU A 1093 -0.06 -36.51 46.48
C GLU A 1093 1.30 -37.18 46.79
N ASP A 1094 1.97 -37.79 45.79
CA ASP A 1094 3.36 -38.31 45.93
C ASP A 1094 4.37 -37.24 46.37
N ILE A 1095 4.37 -36.09 45.69
CA ILE A 1095 5.29 -34.98 46.00
C ILE A 1095 5.04 -34.48 47.44
N LEU A 1096 3.77 -34.36 47.85
CA LEU A 1096 3.40 -33.92 49.19
C LEU A 1096 3.80 -34.91 50.29
N ASP A 1097 3.64 -36.22 50.09
CA ASP A 1097 4.01 -37.21 51.10
C ASP A 1097 5.53 -37.35 51.23
N ARG A 1098 6.26 -37.26 50.11
CA ARG A 1098 7.73 -37.20 50.11
C ARG A 1098 8.26 -35.91 50.74
N LEU A 1099 7.54 -34.79 50.61
CA LEU A 1099 7.82 -33.53 51.32
C LEU A 1099 7.58 -33.62 52.83
N LYS A 1100 6.45 -34.20 53.27
CA LYS A 1100 6.14 -34.44 54.69
C LYS A 1100 7.22 -35.31 55.35
N ALA A 1101 7.69 -36.34 54.65
CA ALA A 1101 8.79 -37.20 55.12
C ALA A 1101 10.13 -36.47 55.29
N ARG A 1102 10.32 -35.30 54.64
CA ARG A 1102 11.46 -34.38 54.85
C ARG A 1102 11.12 -33.18 55.75
N GLY A 1103 9.98 -33.20 56.45
CA GLY A 1103 9.61 -32.20 57.46
C GLY A 1103 8.88 -30.95 56.95
N TYR A 1104 8.44 -30.91 55.68
CA TYR A 1104 7.59 -29.80 55.19
C TYR A 1104 6.26 -29.76 55.96
N GLN A 1105 5.94 -28.59 56.52
CA GLN A 1105 4.65 -28.28 57.13
C GLN A 1105 3.99 -27.10 56.39
N PRO A 1106 2.67 -27.14 56.10
CA PRO A 1106 2.01 -26.06 55.36
C PRO A 1106 1.95 -24.77 56.18
N ASN A 1107 2.39 -23.65 55.61
CA ASN A 1107 2.41 -22.38 56.33
C ASN A 1107 1.01 -21.72 56.37
N LEU A 1108 0.28 -21.93 57.47
CA LEU A 1108 -1.11 -21.51 57.62
C LEU A 1108 -1.32 -19.99 57.58
N SER A 1109 -0.29 -19.17 57.85
CA SER A 1109 -0.39 -17.70 57.75
C SER A 1109 -0.65 -17.22 56.31
N SER A 1110 -0.23 -18.01 55.31
CA SER A 1110 -0.50 -17.78 53.88
C SER A 1110 -2.00 -17.84 53.54
N VAL A 1111 -2.88 -18.26 54.46
CA VAL A 1111 -4.34 -18.18 54.33
C VAL A 1111 -4.93 -17.22 55.38
N PRO A 1112 -4.92 -15.89 55.14
CA PRO A 1112 -5.52 -14.88 56.02
C PRO A 1112 -7.05 -14.89 55.94
N ARG A 1113 -7.65 -16.01 56.35
CA ARG A 1113 -9.08 -16.23 56.49
C ARG A 1113 -9.39 -16.79 57.87
N ASP A 1114 -10.50 -16.33 58.42
CA ASP A 1114 -11.15 -16.94 59.58
C ASP A 1114 -11.89 -18.20 59.10
N VAL A 1115 -11.16 -19.31 59.06
CA VAL A 1115 -11.59 -20.68 58.73
C VAL A 1115 -10.75 -21.66 59.55
N SER A 1116 -11.20 -22.93 59.66
CA SER A 1116 -10.46 -23.94 60.43
C SER A 1116 -9.06 -24.21 59.86
N ASP A 1117 -8.10 -24.57 60.70
CA ASP A 1117 -6.73 -24.83 60.24
C ASP A 1117 -6.63 -26.01 59.27
N GLU A 1118 -7.54 -26.99 59.36
CA GLU A 1118 -7.63 -28.09 58.38
C GLU A 1118 -8.12 -27.59 57.01
N GLU A 1119 -9.06 -26.64 56.99
CA GLU A 1119 -9.51 -25.98 55.78
C GLU A 1119 -8.43 -25.06 55.17
N LYS A 1120 -7.61 -24.38 56.01
CA LYS A 1120 -6.40 -23.67 55.56
C LYS A 1120 -5.42 -24.63 54.87
N LYS A 1121 -5.12 -25.78 55.47
CA LYS A 1121 -4.26 -26.81 54.84
C LYS A 1121 -4.83 -27.24 53.49
N HIS A 1122 -6.13 -27.57 53.41
CA HIS A 1122 -6.77 -28.00 52.16
C HIS A 1122 -6.69 -26.95 51.05
N ILE A 1123 -6.89 -25.67 51.38
CA ILE A 1123 -6.68 -24.55 50.44
C ILE A 1123 -5.24 -24.51 49.95
N LEU A 1124 -4.25 -24.59 50.85
CA LEU A 1124 -2.82 -24.58 50.49
C LEU A 1124 -2.40 -25.78 49.62
N MET A 1125 -3.04 -26.95 49.79
CA MET A 1125 -2.74 -28.13 48.97
C MET A 1125 -3.32 -28.01 47.54
N THR A 1126 -4.35 -27.19 47.34
CA THR A 1126 -5.06 -27.06 46.05
C THR A 1126 -4.67 -25.83 45.23
N HIS A 1127 -3.60 -25.12 45.60
CA HIS A 1127 -3.08 -23.95 44.87
C HIS A 1127 -2.63 -24.29 43.42
N SER A 1128 -2.87 -23.36 42.50
CA SER A 1128 -2.60 -23.50 41.06
C SER A 1128 -1.15 -23.89 40.74
N GLU A 1129 -0.18 -23.37 41.50
CA GLU A 1129 1.24 -23.63 41.34
C GLU A 1129 1.59 -25.10 41.55
N LYS A 1130 0.92 -25.75 42.52
CA LYS A 1130 1.18 -27.14 42.91
C LYS A 1130 0.58 -28.10 41.88
N LEU A 1131 -0.60 -27.77 41.35
CA LEU A 1131 -1.22 -28.48 40.21
C LEU A 1131 -0.39 -28.33 38.93
N ALA A 1132 0.09 -27.12 38.64
CA ALA A 1132 0.98 -26.83 37.53
C ALA A 1132 2.30 -27.61 37.61
N LEU A 1133 2.94 -27.67 38.79
CA LEU A 1133 4.13 -28.49 39.00
C LEU A 1133 3.85 -29.99 38.76
N ALA A 1134 2.78 -30.53 39.35
CA ALA A 1134 2.45 -31.94 39.22
C ALA A 1134 2.14 -32.33 37.76
N PHE A 1135 1.46 -31.45 37.00
CA PHE A 1135 1.29 -31.61 35.56
C PHE A 1135 2.62 -31.54 34.79
N ALA A 1136 3.51 -30.61 35.15
CA ALA A 1136 4.83 -30.51 34.53
C ALA A 1136 5.65 -31.79 34.78
N VAL A 1137 5.71 -32.28 36.02
CA VAL A 1137 6.39 -33.54 36.38
C VAL A 1137 5.80 -34.73 35.61
N LEU A 1138 4.48 -34.85 35.55
CA LEU A 1138 3.75 -35.89 34.81
C LEU A 1138 4.05 -35.89 33.30
N THR A 1139 4.24 -34.71 32.70
CA THR A 1139 4.28 -34.57 31.23
C THR A 1139 5.66 -34.32 30.62
N THR A 1140 6.62 -33.75 31.33
CA THR A 1140 7.95 -33.38 30.78
C THR A 1140 8.96 -34.54 30.83
N SER A 1141 10.25 -34.29 30.56
CA SER A 1141 11.33 -35.28 30.71
C SER A 1141 12.14 -35.00 31.99
N VAL A 1142 12.68 -36.06 32.61
CA VAL A 1142 13.40 -35.94 33.90
C VAL A 1142 14.57 -34.94 33.83
N ALA A 1143 15.28 -34.85 32.72
CA ALA A 1143 16.42 -33.94 32.55
C ALA A 1143 16.07 -32.50 32.09
N SER A 1144 14.80 -32.07 32.17
CA SER A 1144 14.39 -30.73 31.69
C SER A 1144 14.03 -29.78 32.84
N THR A 1145 14.40 -28.50 32.74
CA THR A 1145 13.90 -27.43 33.61
C THR A 1145 12.37 -27.36 33.55
N ILE A 1146 11.71 -27.30 34.70
CA ILE A 1146 10.27 -27.02 34.77
C ILE A 1146 10.07 -25.50 34.73
N ARG A 1147 9.21 -24.99 33.85
CA ARG A 1147 8.83 -23.57 33.79
C ARG A 1147 7.34 -23.41 34.11
N ILE A 1148 7.04 -22.63 35.15
CA ILE A 1148 5.68 -22.30 35.60
C ILE A 1148 5.52 -20.79 35.58
N MET A 1149 4.40 -20.32 35.05
CA MET A 1149 4.06 -18.91 34.96
C MET A 1149 2.83 -18.64 35.83
N LYS A 1150 2.79 -17.51 36.55
CA LYS A 1150 1.70 -17.18 37.48
C LYS A 1150 1.26 -15.72 37.35
N ASN A 1151 -0.05 -15.47 37.38
CA ASN A 1151 -0.63 -14.12 37.21
C ASN A 1151 -0.59 -13.21 38.46
N LEU A 1152 -0.08 -13.72 39.59
CA LEU A 1152 -0.01 -13.07 40.91
C LEU A 1152 1.29 -13.49 41.61
N ARG A 1153 1.73 -12.79 42.66
CA ARG A 1153 2.90 -13.19 43.48
C ARG A 1153 2.73 -14.62 43.99
N ILE A 1154 3.79 -15.42 43.97
CA ILE A 1154 3.79 -16.75 44.61
C ILE A 1154 3.64 -16.57 46.13
N CYS A 1155 2.74 -17.30 46.79
CA CYS A 1155 2.61 -17.23 48.25
C CYS A 1155 3.77 -17.94 48.95
N GLU A 1156 4.05 -17.56 50.19
CA GLU A 1156 5.17 -18.09 50.99
C GLU A 1156 5.13 -19.63 51.09
N ASP A 1157 3.97 -20.23 51.38
CA ASP A 1157 3.80 -21.68 51.39
C ASP A 1157 4.12 -22.35 50.03
N CYS A 1158 3.72 -21.73 48.91
CA CYS A 1158 4.06 -22.25 47.58
C CYS A 1158 5.55 -22.08 47.27
N HIS A 1159 6.19 -21.00 47.73
CA HIS A 1159 7.64 -20.80 47.59
C HIS A 1159 8.43 -21.87 48.38
N LEU A 1160 8.05 -22.13 49.63
CA LEU A 1160 8.64 -23.19 50.47
C LEU A 1160 8.42 -24.59 49.88
N PHE A 1161 7.21 -24.85 49.36
CA PHE A 1161 6.90 -26.09 48.64
C PHE A 1161 7.78 -26.28 47.40
N MET A 1162 7.99 -25.24 46.57
CA MET A 1162 8.86 -25.31 45.39
C MET A 1162 10.33 -25.53 45.75
N CYS A 1163 10.83 -24.90 46.82
CA CYS A 1163 12.17 -25.16 47.36
C CYS A 1163 12.34 -26.65 47.65
N GLY A 1164 11.51 -27.23 48.53
CA GLY A 1164 11.59 -28.64 48.88
C GLY A 1164 11.35 -29.59 47.70
N ALA A 1165 10.44 -29.22 46.78
CA ALA A 1165 10.14 -30.01 45.61
C ALA A 1165 11.33 -30.13 44.64
N SER A 1166 12.12 -29.06 44.43
CA SER A 1166 13.33 -29.11 43.60
C SER A 1166 14.31 -30.20 44.08
N GLN A 1167 14.46 -30.36 45.40
CA GLN A 1167 15.35 -31.32 46.06
C GLN A 1167 14.79 -32.77 46.09
N ILE A 1168 13.52 -32.98 45.78
CA ILE A 1168 12.82 -34.29 45.78
C ILE A 1168 12.58 -34.78 44.35
N ILE A 1169 12.41 -33.85 43.41
CA ILE A 1169 12.22 -34.10 41.99
C ILE A 1169 13.58 -34.14 41.26
N GLU A 1170 14.64 -33.62 41.89
CA GLU A 1170 16.03 -33.54 41.35
C GLU A 1170 16.08 -32.75 40.03
N ARG A 1171 15.30 -31.66 39.99
CA ARG A 1171 15.13 -30.79 38.81
C ARG A 1171 15.05 -29.33 39.22
N GLU A 1172 15.64 -28.48 38.37
CA GLU A 1172 15.41 -27.04 38.37
C GLU A 1172 13.93 -26.73 38.10
N ILE A 1173 13.32 -25.92 38.98
CA ILE A 1173 11.96 -25.40 38.82
C ILE A 1173 12.06 -23.87 38.76
N VAL A 1174 11.59 -23.29 37.67
CA VAL A 1174 11.61 -21.85 37.41
C VAL A 1174 10.17 -21.35 37.45
N VAL A 1175 9.85 -20.50 38.44
CA VAL A 1175 8.52 -19.90 38.58
C VAL A 1175 8.59 -18.41 38.34
N ARG A 1176 7.92 -17.91 37.29
CA ARG A 1176 7.66 -16.48 37.12
C ARG A 1176 6.38 -16.10 37.84
N ASP A 1177 6.48 -15.13 38.74
CA ASP A 1177 5.32 -14.42 39.26
C ASP A 1177 5.15 -13.05 38.57
N ASN A 1178 4.26 -12.20 39.10
CA ASN A 1178 4.00 -10.89 38.50
C ASN A 1178 5.12 -9.86 38.70
N MET A 1179 6.17 -10.17 39.48
CA MET A 1179 7.30 -9.28 39.80
C MET A 1179 8.65 -9.83 39.33
N ARG A 1180 8.91 -11.14 39.49
CA ARG A 1180 10.22 -11.75 39.20
C ARG A 1180 10.15 -13.24 38.89
N PHE A 1181 11.31 -13.79 38.51
CA PHE A 1181 11.56 -15.22 38.51
C PHE A 1181 12.13 -15.68 39.86
N HIS A 1182 11.69 -16.88 40.25
CA HIS A 1182 12.20 -17.66 41.37
C HIS A 1182 12.78 -18.95 40.78
N HIS A 1183 14.10 -19.10 40.81
CA HIS A 1183 14.79 -20.30 40.34
C HIS A 1183 15.04 -21.21 41.52
N PHE A 1184 14.33 -22.34 41.59
CA PHE A 1184 14.42 -23.32 42.66
C PHE A 1184 15.31 -24.49 42.26
N GLN A 1185 16.40 -24.68 43.00
CA GLN A 1185 17.39 -25.74 42.77
C GLN A 1185 17.93 -26.23 44.12
N ASP A 1186 18.03 -27.55 44.29
CA ASP A 1186 18.65 -28.22 45.44
C ASP A 1186 18.18 -27.73 46.83
N GLY A 1187 16.89 -27.37 46.94
CA GLY A 1187 16.28 -26.88 48.18
C GLY A 1187 16.40 -25.36 48.40
N LYS A 1188 17.01 -24.62 47.47
CA LYS A 1188 17.26 -23.17 47.55
C LYS A 1188 16.49 -22.43 46.46
N CYS A 1189 16.29 -21.13 46.64
CA CYS A 1189 15.75 -20.22 45.64
C CYS A 1189 16.75 -19.10 45.32
N SER A 1190 16.82 -18.65 44.06
CA SER A 1190 17.63 -17.49 43.63
C SER A 1190 17.35 -16.19 44.38
N CYS A 1191 16.18 -16.06 45.03
CA CYS A 1191 15.84 -14.90 45.86
C CYS A 1191 16.56 -14.87 47.22
N GLY A 1192 17.32 -15.91 47.60
CA GLY A 1192 17.95 -16.01 48.93
C GLY A 1192 16.96 -16.06 50.10
N ASN A 1193 15.72 -16.48 49.85
CA ASN A 1193 14.55 -16.36 50.74
C ASN A 1193 14.12 -14.92 51.07
N PHE A 1194 14.63 -13.90 50.37
CA PHE A 1194 14.15 -12.52 50.41
C PHE A 1194 12.87 -12.40 49.54
N TRP A 1195 11.76 -12.96 50.03
CA TRP A 1195 10.51 -13.29 49.32
C TRP A 1195 9.78 -12.11 48.66
#